data_AF-A0A7J5V449-F1
#
_entry.id   AF-A0A7J5V449-F1
#
_cell.length_a   1.000
_cell.length_b   1.000
_cell.length_c   1.000
_cell.angle_alpha   90.00
_cell.angle_beta   90.00
_cell.angle_gamma   90.00
#
_symmetry.space_group_name_H-M   'P 1'
#
loop_
_entity.id
_entity.type
_entity.pdbx_description
1 polymer ?
#
loop_
_entity_poly.entity_id
_entity_poly.type
_entity_poly.pdbx_seq_one_letter_code
_entity_poly.pdbx_strand_id
1 'polypeptide(L)'
;MRFVTLLTVSLLTFVVCSAQTGKMLLVGGGSEKNGANGWNVPAYRWAVEGKRVAIIGTSTGSLAPYLKQYCGASFAKEFAVATRDSADSQVLFDTLQTYQVIFFRGGDQYEYYQKYKNTRLQQAAEQLYMSGGTLAGTSAGMHILSSVVFTAENGTVYPYEAIENPHNSYMTLEDDFMDFFPGYLFDTHFSERARFGRLAGFLAKYSLDHQANIIGLGMDDMTCMTVDETKTATVYGTGCANIYTFSTPFQLNGNKLLHESIKVTQLIQGCTYDFNDGTFTMPSHDLQLETSTLEETGNYTLLASGGNSLSSNQPMMADFVTTTGNATDPVVIATGNETTAGSFKNYLLQQGASAVDIIVLNASNGNSTSIAEKIQAAVKVLFVSNTTDSFNAFLLTTNGMLLKSKLHSAGMISAFAGDDARFAGATVVDNFYTEYASYYGELVFSEGLSLLKHSMLMPNTFYQSSMYENSATAIPYAMATDTLKYGIWLTSKNYLKITPVEGKTTLMGYGTDPVMILRNEGGKAGLCTQTGSGSSSSVPRMEAGFENLSFSLVDYTMPYIMGNTETSSLAENEIKHSIRILNNPVGAVLELECPFEQFEWAIISTDGRILSQGFSNSKRLQLAVNAYKTGVYVFKTRALKAGITVNSTFVKY
;
A
#
# COMPACT_ATOMS: atom_id res chain seq x y z
N MET A 1 46.28 -58.35 -53.63
CA MET A 1 45.86 -56.96 -53.85
C MET A 1 44.47 -56.79 -53.23
N ARG A 2 44.37 -56.28 -52.00
CA ARG A 2 43.10 -56.03 -51.29
C ARG A 2 43.01 -54.52 -51.08
N PHE A 3 42.00 -53.89 -51.69
CA PHE A 3 41.69 -52.48 -51.50
C PHE A 3 41.05 -52.28 -50.12
N VAL A 4 41.60 -51.36 -49.33
CA VAL A 4 40.98 -50.85 -48.10
C VAL A 4 40.39 -49.49 -48.46
N THR A 5 39.07 -49.38 -48.44
CA THR A 5 38.36 -48.12 -48.61
C THR A 5 38.23 -47.47 -47.24
N LEU A 6 38.93 -46.36 -47.01
CA LEU A 6 38.76 -45.52 -45.82
C LEU A 6 37.46 -44.70 -45.99
N LEU A 7 36.49 -44.92 -45.11
CA LEU A 7 35.29 -44.09 -45.01
C LEU A 7 35.55 -43.01 -43.96
N THR A 8 35.78 -41.77 -44.38
CA THR A 8 35.83 -40.60 -43.49
C THR A 8 34.41 -40.16 -43.15
N VAL A 9 34.00 -40.36 -41.90
CA VAL A 9 32.76 -39.82 -41.33
C VAL A 9 33.07 -38.43 -40.76
N SER A 10 32.62 -37.38 -41.44
CA SER A 10 32.64 -36.01 -40.90
C SER A 10 31.48 -35.85 -39.94
N LEU A 11 31.77 -35.74 -38.64
CA LEU A 11 30.80 -35.43 -37.60
C LEU A 11 30.49 -33.92 -37.66
N LEU A 12 29.38 -33.53 -38.27
CA LEU A 12 28.84 -32.17 -38.15
C LEU A 12 28.28 -32.00 -36.74
N THR A 13 29.02 -31.34 -35.85
CA THR A 13 28.49 -30.85 -34.58
C THR A 13 27.55 -29.68 -34.88
N PHE A 14 26.24 -29.92 -34.88
CA PHE A 14 25.25 -28.85 -34.78
C PHE A 14 25.40 -28.21 -33.39
N VAL A 15 25.98 -27.02 -33.33
CA VAL A 15 25.81 -26.14 -32.17
C VAL A 15 24.34 -25.72 -32.21
N VAL A 16 23.51 -26.37 -31.40
CA VAL A 16 22.18 -25.86 -31.09
C VAL A 16 22.42 -24.60 -30.26
N CYS A 17 22.49 -23.46 -30.92
CA CYS A 17 22.42 -22.17 -30.25
C CYS A 17 20.99 -22.08 -29.71
N SER A 18 20.79 -22.43 -28.45
CA SER A 18 19.53 -22.13 -27.78
C SER A 18 19.33 -20.63 -27.91
N ALA A 19 18.23 -20.19 -28.53
CA ALA A 19 17.88 -18.79 -28.55
C ALA A 19 17.77 -18.32 -27.09
N GLN A 20 18.74 -17.52 -26.64
CA GLN A 20 18.74 -16.99 -25.29
C GLN A 20 17.82 -15.77 -25.29
N THR A 21 16.68 -15.90 -24.61
CA THR A 21 15.77 -14.77 -24.40
C THR A 21 16.50 -13.64 -23.67
N GLY A 22 16.23 -12.41 -24.08
CA GLY A 22 16.86 -11.21 -23.53
C GLY A 22 16.52 -10.96 -22.07
N LYS A 23 17.25 -10.02 -21.48
CA LYS A 23 17.12 -9.57 -20.10
C LYS A 23 16.28 -8.30 -20.01
N MET A 24 15.70 -8.01 -18.85
CA MET A 24 15.04 -6.73 -18.61
C MET A 24 15.44 -6.03 -17.32
N LEU A 25 15.34 -4.71 -17.33
CA LEU A 25 15.36 -3.86 -16.14
C LEU A 25 14.08 -3.02 -16.11
N LEU A 26 13.19 -3.35 -15.19
CA LEU A 26 11.88 -2.70 -15.02
C LEU A 26 11.95 -1.73 -13.85
N VAL A 27 11.76 -0.43 -14.07
CA VAL A 27 11.96 0.61 -13.04
C VAL A 27 10.68 1.44 -12.85
N GLY A 28 10.21 1.52 -11.60
CA GLY A 28 8.96 2.19 -11.24
C GLY A 28 9.02 3.71 -11.30
N GLY A 29 10.21 4.30 -11.48
CA GLY A 29 10.42 5.74 -11.49
C GLY A 29 11.31 6.19 -10.34
N GLY A 30 11.26 7.49 -10.04
CA GLY A 30 12.15 8.13 -9.07
C GLY A 30 13.51 8.51 -9.67
N SER A 31 14.06 9.64 -9.21
CA SER A 31 15.35 10.12 -9.72
C SER A 31 16.50 9.23 -9.25
N GLU A 32 17.47 8.99 -10.14
CA GLU A 32 18.73 8.34 -9.78
C GLU A 32 19.45 9.16 -8.70
N LYS A 33 20.09 8.45 -7.75
CA LYS A 33 20.92 9.09 -6.73
C LYS A 33 22.40 8.92 -7.10
N ASN A 34 23.14 10.03 -7.01
CA ASN A 34 24.57 10.05 -7.27
C ASN A 34 25.33 9.28 -6.18
N GLY A 35 26.38 8.58 -6.57
CA GLY A 35 27.23 7.81 -5.67
C GLY A 35 27.04 6.30 -5.82
N ALA A 36 28.08 5.53 -5.48
CA ALA A 36 28.10 4.08 -5.66
C ALA A 36 27.05 3.32 -4.82
N ASN A 37 26.48 3.98 -3.81
CA ASN A 37 25.48 3.42 -2.89
C ASN A 37 24.04 3.85 -3.22
N GLY A 38 23.81 4.57 -4.33
CA GLY A 38 22.46 4.94 -4.74
C GLY A 38 21.58 3.70 -4.94
N TRP A 39 20.30 3.80 -4.55
CA TRP A 39 19.34 2.69 -4.57
C TRP A 39 19.33 1.90 -5.90
N ASN A 40 19.49 2.60 -7.01
CA ASN A 40 19.39 2.04 -8.36
C ASN A 40 20.71 1.47 -8.89
N VAL A 41 21.86 1.81 -8.29
CA VAL A 41 23.18 1.44 -8.83
C VAL A 41 23.36 -0.07 -8.99
N PRO A 42 22.99 -0.94 -8.02
CA PRO A 42 23.15 -2.38 -8.18
C PRO A 42 22.41 -2.94 -9.40
N ALA A 43 21.12 -2.60 -9.55
CA ALA A 43 20.29 -3.07 -10.65
C ALA A 43 20.71 -2.47 -12.01
N TYR A 44 21.06 -1.17 -12.03
CA TYR A 44 21.50 -0.51 -13.26
C TYR A 44 22.85 -1.06 -13.72
N ARG A 45 23.80 -1.30 -12.80
CA ARG A 45 25.08 -1.94 -13.10
C ARG A 45 24.88 -3.32 -13.70
N TRP A 46 24.04 -4.16 -13.09
CA TRP A 46 23.68 -5.47 -13.62
C TRP A 46 23.19 -5.39 -15.07
N ALA A 47 22.41 -4.36 -15.42
CA ALA A 47 21.91 -4.18 -16.77
C ALA A 47 23.00 -3.72 -17.76
N VAL A 48 23.91 -2.83 -17.37
CA VAL A 48 24.74 -2.04 -18.32
C VAL A 48 26.25 -2.26 -18.25
N GLU A 49 26.78 -2.93 -17.23
CA GLU A 49 28.22 -3.02 -16.99
C GLU A 49 28.96 -3.61 -18.21
N GLY A 50 29.99 -2.89 -18.68
CA GLY A 50 30.78 -3.27 -19.85
C GLY A 50 30.07 -3.11 -21.21
N LYS A 51 28.79 -2.74 -21.24
CA LYS A 51 27.97 -2.70 -22.46
C LYS A 51 27.86 -1.31 -23.07
N ARG A 52 27.53 -1.27 -24.37
CA ARG A 52 27.08 -0.08 -25.09
C ARG A 52 25.59 0.09 -24.87
N VAL A 53 25.18 1.24 -24.33
CA VAL A 53 23.79 1.56 -24.00
C VAL A 53 23.22 2.65 -24.92
N ALA A 54 22.12 2.35 -25.58
CA ALA A 54 21.30 3.31 -26.32
C ALA A 54 20.15 3.74 -25.42
N ILE A 55 20.05 5.04 -25.13
CA ILE A 55 19.03 5.59 -24.25
C ILE A 55 18.03 6.35 -25.11
N ILE A 56 16.79 5.89 -25.12
CA ILE A 56 15.73 6.35 -26.01
C ILE A 56 14.71 7.17 -25.24
N GLY A 57 14.34 8.31 -25.82
CA GLY A 57 13.20 9.11 -25.37
C GLY A 57 12.80 10.12 -26.45
N THR A 58 11.73 10.87 -26.21
CA THR A 58 11.31 11.96 -27.13
C THR A 58 12.26 13.17 -27.10
N SER A 59 13.16 13.23 -26.11
CA SER A 59 14.22 14.23 -25.97
C SER A 59 15.45 13.63 -25.30
N THR A 60 16.61 14.29 -25.43
CA THR A 60 17.85 13.89 -24.73
C THR A 60 17.82 14.29 -23.26
N GLY A 61 18.74 13.77 -22.45
CA GLY A 61 18.87 14.11 -21.03
C GLY A 61 20.21 13.70 -20.46
N SER A 62 20.23 13.28 -19.20
CA SER A 62 21.46 13.13 -18.41
C SER A 62 21.75 11.71 -17.92
N LEU A 63 21.04 10.69 -18.44
CA LEU A 63 21.23 9.31 -17.96
C LEU A 63 22.53 8.70 -18.50
N ALA A 64 22.95 9.03 -19.74
CA ALA A 64 24.20 8.53 -20.29
C ALA A 64 25.45 8.82 -19.44
N PRO A 65 25.71 10.06 -18.97
CA PRO A 65 26.78 10.34 -18.01
C PRO A 65 26.69 9.49 -16.74
N TYR A 66 25.49 9.37 -16.16
CA TYR A 66 25.24 8.61 -14.95
C TYR A 66 25.62 7.13 -15.11
N LEU A 67 25.13 6.47 -16.16
CA LEU A 67 25.40 5.04 -16.41
C LEU A 67 26.89 4.76 -16.63
N LYS A 68 27.62 5.66 -17.29
CA LYS A 68 29.07 5.54 -17.44
C LYS A 68 29.80 5.73 -16.11
N GLN A 69 29.39 6.73 -15.33
CA GLN A 69 30.10 7.11 -14.10
C GLN A 69 29.88 6.12 -12.96
N TYR A 70 28.64 5.65 -12.74
CA TYR A 70 28.27 4.88 -11.55
C TYR A 70 27.93 3.41 -11.82
N CYS A 71 27.50 3.08 -13.04
CA CYS A 71 27.00 1.75 -13.40
C CYS A 71 27.95 0.96 -14.33
N GLY A 72 29.07 1.56 -14.76
CA GLY A 72 30.12 0.84 -15.51
C GLY A 72 29.80 0.59 -16.99
N ALA A 73 28.88 1.34 -17.61
CA ALA A 73 28.65 1.26 -19.05
C ALA A 73 29.94 1.61 -19.82
N SER A 74 30.35 0.77 -20.79
CA SER A 74 31.54 1.05 -21.61
C SER A 74 31.29 2.20 -22.59
N PHE A 75 30.04 2.36 -23.01
CA PHE A 75 29.57 3.49 -23.79
C PHE A 75 28.09 3.73 -23.51
N ALA A 76 27.66 4.99 -23.48
CA ALA A 76 26.24 5.34 -23.37
C ALA A 76 25.95 6.58 -24.21
N LYS A 77 24.84 6.55 -24.95
CA LYS A 77 24.38 7.65 -25.81
C LYS A 77 22.87 7.81 -25.74
N GLU A 78 22.44 9.07 -25.63
CA GLU A 78 21.03 9.48 -25.72
C GLU A 78 20.61 9.66 -27.18
N PHE A 79 19.40 9.21 -27.51
CA PHE A 79 18.76 9.38 -28.81
C PHE A 79 17.40 10.05 -28.58
N ALA A 80 17.25 11.27 -29.10
CA ALA A 80 15.97 11.95 -29.16
C ALA A 80 15.18 11.43 -30.38
N VAL A 81 14.25 10.53 -30.15
CA VAL A 81 13.34 9.97 -31.15
C VAL A 81 11.97 10.59 -30.94
N ALA A 82 11.80 11.79 -31.50
CA ALA A 82 10.65 12.66 -31.25
C ALA A 82 9.52 12.54 -32.28
N THR A 83 9.75 11.83 -33.38
CA THR A 83 8.76 11.66 -34.47
C THR A 83 8.70 10.22 -34.95
N ARG A 84 7.57 9.83 -35.56
CA ARG A 84 7.41 8.53 -36.19
C ARG A 84 8.46 8.28 -37.28
N ASP A 85 8.76 9.28 -38.12
CA ASP A 85 9.79 9.17 -39.16
C ASP A 85 11.19 8.88 -38.57
N SER A 86 11.52 9.52 -37.44
CA SER A 86 12.78 9.25 -36.76
C SER A 86 12.82 7.83 -36.16
N ALA A 87 11.69 7.34 -35.65
CA ALA A 87 11.55 5.98 -35.11
C ALA A 87 11.60 4.92 -36.21
N ASP A 88 11.09 5.22 -37.41
CA ASP A 88 11.08 4.29 -38.56
C ASP A 88 12.33 4.40 -39.46
N SER A 89 13.33 5.17 -39.04
CA SER A 89 14.56 5.35 -39.81
C SER A 89 15.42 4.09 -39.86
N GLN A 90 15.84 3.68 -41.06
CA GLN A 90 16.82 2.60 -41.24
C GLN A 90 18.16 2.93 -40.57
N VAL A 91 18.57 4.19 -40.58
CA VAL A 91 19.83 4.62 -39.94
C VAL A 91 19.77 4.43 -38.42
N LEU A 92 18.62 4.74 -37.80
CA LEU A 92 18.42 4.50 -36.37
C LEU A 92 18.46 3.00 -36.08
N PHE A 93 17.74 2.19 -36.85
CA PHE A 93 17.75 0.73 -36.73
C PHE A 93 19.16 0.15 -36.78
N ASP A 94 19.92 0.45 -37.84
CA ASP A 94 21.28 -0.06 -38.03
C ASP A 94 22.20 0.39 -36.89
N THR A 95 22.02 1.63 -36.42
CA THR A 95 22.77 2.16 -35.28
C THR A 95 22.46 1.38 -34.01
N LEU A 96 21.18 1.10 -33.73
CA LEU A 96 20.72 0.40 -32.54
C LEU A 96 21.20 -1.06 -32.49
N GLN A 97 21.35 -1.72 -33.64
CA GLN A 97 21.92 -3.07 -33.70
C GLN A 97 23.39 -3.15 -33.23
N THR A 98 24.08 -2.01 -33.08
CA THR A 98 25.45 -1.96 -32.53
C THR A 98 25.49 -1.86 -30.99
N TYR A 99 24.34 -1.81 -30.33
CA TYR A 99 24.20 -1.69 -28.88
C TYR A 99 23.80 -3.03 -28.25
N GLN A 100 24.13 -3.22 -26.97
CA GLN A 100 23.71 -4.41 -26.21
C GLN A 100 22.58 -4.11 -25.22
N VAL A 101 22.28 -2.83 -24.99
CA VAL A 101 21.19 -2.38 -24.13
C VAL A 101 20.43 -1.25 -24.80
N ILE A 102 19.10 -1.36 -24.83
CA ILE A 102 18.19 -0.25 -25.12
C ILE A 102 17.49 0.13 -23.81
N PHE A 103 17.61 1.39 -23.41
CA PHE A 103 17.00 1.94 -22.21
C PHE A 103 15.96 3.01 -22.59
N PHE A 104 14.68 2.75 -22.36
CA PHE A 104 13.60 3.71 -22.53
C PHE A 104 13.46 4.60 -21.29
N ARG A 105 13.60 5.92 -21.46
CA ARG A 105 13.47 6.88 -20.36
C ARG A 105 12.03 7.11 -19.94
N GLY A 106 11.85 7.73 -18.78
CA GLY A 106 10.57 8.31 -18.40
C GLY A 106 10.14 9.43 -19.37
N GLY A 107 8.85 9.73 -19.37
CA GLY A 107 8.23 10.66 -20.29
C GLY A 107 6.72 10.43 -20.31
N ASP A 108 6.14 10.55 -21.49
CA ASP A 108 4.74 10.25 -21.77
C ASP A 108 4.66 8.92 -22.54
N GLN A 109 3.96 7.94 -21.99
CA GLN A 109 3.80 6.63 -22.62
C GLN A 109 2.94 6.68 -23.88
N TYR A 110 2.04 7.67 -24.02
CA TYR A 110 1.27 7.86 -25.25
C TYR A 110 2.20 8.25 -26.40
N GLU A 111 3.16 9.13 -26.14
CA GLU A 111 4.16 9.56 -27.12
C GLU A 111 4.98 8.37 -27.64
N TYR A 112 5.36 7.43 -26.77
CA TYR A 112 6.05 6.21 -27.19
C TYR A 112 5.15 5.29 -27.99
N TYR A 113 3.93 5.04 -27.52
CA TYR A 113 2.96 4.19 -28.20
C TYR A 113 2.67 4.70 -29.63
N GLN A 114 2.30 5.98 -29.78
CA GLN A 114 1.93 6.53 -31.09
C GLN A 114 3.12 6.64 -32.06
N LYS A 115 4.34 6.92 -31.55
CA LYS A 115 5.52 7.16 -32.40
C LYS A 115 6.27 5.89 -32.74
N TYR A 116 6.32 4.91 -31.86
CA TYR A 116 7.23 3.76 -31.98
C TYR A 116 6.52 2.48 -32.42
N LYS A 117 5.21 2.33 -32.18
CA LYS A 117 4.45 1.16 -32.63
C LYS A 117 4.53 0.99 -34.15
N ASN A 118 4.76 -0.22 -34.63
CA ASN A 118 4.91 -0.57 -36.05
C ASN A 118 6.01 0.25 -36.75
N THR A 119 7.15 0.45 -36.09
CA THR A 119 8.33 1.11 -36.67
C THR A 119 9.58 0.25 -36.51
N ARG A 120 10.63 0.60 -37.25
CA ARG A 120 11.95 -0.01 -37.09
C ARG A 120 12.55 0.13 -35.68
N LEU A 121 12.18 1.14 -34.89
CA LEU A 121 12.63 1.24 -33.50
C LEU A 121 12.08 0.08 -32.64
N GLN A 122 10.78 -0.23 -32.79
CA GLN A 122 10.18 -1.40 -32.15
C GLN A 122 10.89 -2.67 -32.61
N GLN A 123 11.06 -2.84 -33.93
CA GLN A 123 11.76 -4.00 -34.51
C GLN A 123 13.18 -4.14 -33.97
N ALA A 124 13.92 -3.03 -33.79
CA ALA A 124 15.26 -3.06 -33.23
C ALA A 124 15.27 -3.52 -31.77
N ALA A 125 14.31 -3.07 -30.95
CA ALA A 125 14.17 -3.50 -29.56
C ALA A 125 13.84 -5.00 -29.48
N GLU A 126 12.91 -5.48 -30.30
CA GLU A 126 12.55 -6.89 -30.40
C GLU A 126 13.76 -7.76 -30.82
N GLN A 127 14.49 -7.36 -31.85
CA GLN A 127 15.67 -8.12 -32.30
C GLN A 127 16.80 -8.12 -31.27
N LEU A 128 17.03 -7.00 -30.58
CA LEU A 128 18.00 -6.93 -29.49
C LEU A 128 17.61 -7.87 -28.36
N TYR A 129 16.33 -7.89 -27.98
CA TYR A 129 15.82 -8.80 -26.96
C TYR A 129 15.96 -10.27 -27.37
N MET A 130 15.55 -10.62 -28.58
CA MET A 130 15.66 -11.99 -29.12
C MET A 130 17.11 -12.46 -29.29
N SER A 131 18.06 -11.54 -29.35
CA SER A 131 19.50 -11.81 -29.44
C SER A 131 20.21 -11.84 -28.07
N GLY A 132 19.46 -11.86 -26.96
CA GLY A 132 20.03 -11.92 -25.60
C GLY A 132 20.44 -10.56 -25.02
N GLY A 133 20.08 -9.45 -25.68
CA GLY A 133 20.33 -8.09 -25.20
C GLY A 133 19.45 -7.72 -24.01
N THR A 134 19.68 -6.53 -23.45
CA THR A 134 18.91 -6.02 -22.30
C THR A 134 17.98 -4.88 -22.72
N LEU A 135 16.68 -5.01 -22.44
CA LEU A 135 15.72 -3.90 -22.51
C LEU A 135 15.54 -3.31 -21.12
N ALA A 136 15.58 -1.99 -21.00
CA ALA A 136 15.39 -1.30 -19.73
C ALA A 136 14.36 -0.19 -19.89
N GLY A 137 13.60 0.10 -18.84
CA GLY A 137 12.56 1.12 -18.88
C GLY A 137 12.31 1.73 -17.51
N THR A 138 12.16 3.05 -17.44
CA THR A 138 11.72 3.74 -16.21
C THR A 138 10.45 4.55 -16.44
N SER A 139 9.49 4.49 -15.50
CA SER A 139 8.21 5.20 -15.61
C SER A 139 7.46 4.79 -16.89
N ALA A 140 7.11 5.74 -17.78
CA ALA A 140 6.58 5.48 -19.11
C ALA A 140 7.40 4.46 -19.93
N GLY A 141 8.73 4.43 -19.76
CA GLY A 141 9.60 3.45 -20.40
C GLY A 141 9.37 2.02 -19.90
N MET A 142 8.95 1.83 -18.64
CA MET A 142 8.55 0.51 -18.12
C MET A 142 7.14 0.15 -18.60
N HIS A 143 6.20 1.09 -18.62
CA HIS A 143 4.82 0.85 -19.10
C HIS A 143 4.81 0.16 -20.47
N ILE A 144 5.59 0.67 -21.41
CA ILE A 144 5.62 0.16 -22.79
C ILE A 144 6.29 -1.20 -22.97
N LEU A 145 6.91 -1.76 -21.92
CA LEU A 145 7.53 -3.09 -21.97
C LEU A 145 6.57 -4.22 -21.59
N SER A 146 5.35 -3.90 -21.16
CA SER A 146 4.28 -4.86 -20.88
C SER A 146 3.52 -5.26 -22.14
N SER A 147 2.87 -6.45 -22.12
CA SER A 147 2.04 -6.90 -23.23
C SER A 147 0.77 -6.07 -23.37
N VAL A 148 0.16 -5.69 -22.25
CA VAL A 148 -1.01 -4.80 -22.21
C VAL A 148 -0.58 -3.45 -21.65
N VAL A 149 -0.62 -2.42 -22.49
CA VAL A 149 -0.10 -1.09 -22.19
C VAL A 149 -1.25 -0.13 -21.90
N PHE A 150 -1.15 0.59 -20.77
CA PHE A 150 -1.94 1.80 -20.55
C PHE A 150 -1.40 2.94 -21.40
N THR A 151 -2.08 3.28 -22.50
CA THR A 151 -1.54 4.23 -23.48
C THR A 151 -1.66 5.68 -23.02
N ALA A 152 -2.68 6.01 -22.22
CA ALA A 152 -2.98 7.37 -21.79
C ALA A 152 -3.25 8.36 -22.94
N GLU A 153 -3.81 7.89 -24.07
CA GLU A 153 -4.15 8.73 -25.22
C GLU A 153 -5.01 9.94 -24.85
N ASN A 154 -5.97 9.74 -23.94
CA ASN A 154 -6.87 10.79 -23.47
C ASN A 154 -6.37 11.48 -22.19
N GLY A 155 -5.12 11.23 -21.77
CA GLY A 155 -4.58 11.66 -20.48
C GLY A 155 -4.55 10.53 -19.44
N THR A 156 -4.05 10.85 -18.24
CA THR A 156 -3.98 9.88 -17.15
C THR A 156 -5.35 9.62 -16.52
N VAL A 157 -5.57 8.41 -16.03
CA VAL A 157 -6.63 8.08 -15.07
C VAL A 157 -6.07 8.07 -13.64
N TYR A 158 -6.82 8.62 -12.70
CA TYR A 158 -6.53 8.58 -11.25
C TYR A 158 -7.11 7.32 -10.59
N PRO A 159 -6.56 6.87 -9.44
CA PRO A 159 -7.02 5.65 -8.77
C PRO A 159 -8.50 5.65 -8.40
N TYR A 160 -9.06 6.79 -7.97
CA TYR A 160 -10.48 6.90 -7.67
C TYR A 160 -11.36 6.83 -8.92
N GLU A 161 -10.94 7.40 -10.05
CA GLU A 161 -11.69 7.35 -11.32
C GLU A 161 -11.74 5.93 -11.87
N ALA A 162 -10.66 5.17 -11.72
CA ALA A 162 -10.55 3.81 -12.20
C ALA A 162 -11.47 2.83 -11.46
N ILE A 163 -11.67 3.00 -10.15
CA ILE A 163 -12.60 2.19 -9.35
C ILE A 163 -14.05 2.70 -9.43
N GLU A 164 -14.26 3.99 -9.68
CA GLU A 164 -15.59 4.58 -9.89
C GLU A 164 -16.19 4.14 -11.22
N ASN A 165 -15.37 4.05 -12.27
CA ASN A 165 -15.78 3.56 -13.57
C ASN A 165 -14.59 3.01 -14.38
N PRO A 166 -14.41 1.68 -14.51
CA PRO A 166 -13.34 1.12 -15.31
C PRO A 166 -13.53 1.33 -16.83
N HIS A 167 -14.69 1.79 -17.29
CA HIS A 167 -14.96 2.15 -18.69
C HIS A 167 -14.89 3.66 -18.95
N ASN A 168 -14.29 4.44 -18.05
CA ASN A 168 -14.07 5.87 -18.29
C ASN A 168 -13.13 6.11 -19.49
N SER A 169 -13.25 7.28 -20.13
CA SER A 169 -12.50 7.61 -21.35
C SER A 169 -10.99 7.75 -21.16
N TYR A 170 -10.50 7.94 -19.93
CA TYR A 170 -9.07 8.02 -19.63
C TYR A 170 -8.43 6.63 -19.56
N MET A 171 -9.19 5.57 -19.28
CA MET A 171 -8.70 4.20 -19.26
C MET A 171 -8.58 3.63 -20.68
N THR A 172 -7.45 3.87 -21.31
CA THR A 172 -7.08 3.36 -22.64
C THR A 172 -6.03 2.26 -22.50
N LEU A 173 -6.40 1.03 -22.83
CA LEU A 173 -5.56 -0.17 -22.74
C LEU A 173 -5.45 -0.80 -24.12
N GLU A 174 -4.22 -1.09 -24.56
CA GLU A 174 -3.93 -1.67 -25.88
C GLU A 174 -2.91 -2.80 -25.72
N ASP A 175 -2.98 -3.82 -26.57
CA ASP A 175 -2.12 -5.01 -26.53
C ASP A 175 -1.36 -5.29 -27.85
N ASP A 176 -1.21 -4.25 -28.67
CA ASP A 176 -0.65 -4.34 -30.03
C ASP A 176 0.72 -3.65 -30.19
N PHE A 177 1.48 -3.45 -29.10
CA PHE A 177 2.75 -2.72 -29.12
C PHE A 177 3.99 -3.57 -28.87
N MET A 178 4.21 -4.07 -27.65
CA MET A 178 5.39 -4.87 -27.29
C MET A 178 4.92 -6.11 -26.55
N ASP A 179 5.38 -7.30 -26.92
CA ASP A 179 4.91 -8.56 -26.31
C ASP A 179 6.05 -9.37 -25.67
N PHE A 180 6.74 -8.76 -24.71
CA PHE A 180 7.86 -9.43 -24.03
C PHE A 180 7.49 -10.18 -22.77
N PHE A 181 6.35 -9.81 -22.16
CA PHE A 181 5.75 -10.45 -21.00
C PHE A 181 4.28 -10.72 -21.29
N PRO A 182 3.98 -11.78 -22.05
CA PRO A 182 2.61 -12.12 -22.41
C PRO A 182 1.73 -12.23 -21.17
N GLY A 183 0.58 -11.56 -21.20
CA GLY A 183 -0.40 -11.58 -20.11
C GLY A 183 -0.06 -10.68 -18.92
N TYR A 184 0.89 -9.75 -19.05
CA TYR A 184 1.20 -8.77 -18.01
C TYR A 184 0.83 -7.34 -18.43
N LEU A 185 0.37 -6.59 -17.43
CA LEU A 185 0.23 -5.13 -17.48
C LEU A 185 1.10 -4.52 -16.39
N PHE A 186 1.88 -3.51 -16.76
CA PHE A 186 2.75 -2.80 -15.81
C PHE A 186 2.16 -1.44 -15.44
N ASP A 187 2.27 -1.05 -14.17
CA ASP A 187 2.08 0.33 -13.72
C ASP A 187 3.29 0.78 -12.91
N THR A 188 3.57 2.07 -12.95
CA THR A 188 4.73 2.69 -12.30
C THR A 188 4.29 3.78 -11.35
N HIS A 189 5.19 4.33 -10.55
CA HIS A 189 4.85 5.38 -9.59
C HIS A 189 3.70 4.97 -8.66
N PHE A 190 3.79 3.75 -8.12
CA PHE A 190 2.63 3.03 -7.63
C PHE A 190 2.17 3.49 -6.23
N SER A 191 2.96 3.27 -5.17
CA SER A 191 2.62 3.68 -3.80
C SER A 191 2.48 5.20 -3.66
N GLU A 192 3.39 5.98 -4.23
CA GLU A 192 3.44 7.43 -4.02
C GLU A 192 2.33 8.19 -4.74
N ARG A 193 1.66 7.54 -5.71
CA ARG A 193 0.44 8.04 -6.36
C ARG A 193 -0.80 7.20 -6.03
N ALA A 194 -0.73 6.36 -5.00
CA ALA A 194 -1.83 5.53 -4.51
C ALA A 194 -2.53 4.70 -5.61
N ARG A 195 -1.77 4.12 -6.55
CA ARG A 195 -2.29 3.48 -7.77
C ARG A 195 -2.85 2.07 -7.57
N PHE A 196 -3.01 1.60 -6.34
CA PHE A 196 -3.59 0.29 -6.05
C PHE A 196 -5.01 0.12 -6.62
N GLY A 197 -5.87 1.16 -6.53
CA GLY A 197 -7.19 1.15 -7.15
C GLY A 197 -7.14 1.24 -8.68
N ARG A 198 -6.16 1.98 -9.22
CA ARG A 198 -5.94 2.12 -10.67
C ARG A 198 -5.53 0.80 -11.32
N LEU A 199 -4.59 0.08 -10.73
CA LEU A 199 -4.15 -1.21 -11.25
C LEU A 199 -5.30 -2.23 -11.23
N ALA A 200 -6.10 -2.27 -10.16
CA ALA A 200 -7.32 -3.09 -10.12
C ALA A 200 -8.30 -2.71 -11.24
N GLY A 201 -8.50 -1.40 -11.48
CA GLY A 201 -9.32 -0.91 -12.59
C GLY A 201 -8.81 -1.34 -13.96
N PHE A 202 -7.49 -1.33 -14.20
CA PHE A 202 -6.91 -1.82 -15.44
C PHE A 202 -7.17 -3.31 -15.66
N LEU A 203 -6.95 -4.13 -14.65
CA LEU A 203 -7.25 -5.57 -14.71
C LEU A 203 -8.73 -5.82 -14.99
N ALA A 204 -9.60 -5.04 -14.34
CA ALA A 204 -11.05 -5.12 -14.53
C ALA A 204 -11.45 -4.76 -15.96
N LYS A 205 -11.01 -3.61 -16.49
CA LYS A 205 -11.34 -3.21 -17.85
C LYS A 205 -10.88 -4.24 -18.88
N TYR A 206 -9.63 -4.70 -18.79
CA TYR A 206 -9.13 -5.67 -19.76
C TYR A 206 -9.94 -6.98 -19.69
N SER A 207 -10.21 -7.48 -18.48
CA SER A 207 -11.01 -8.69 -18.26
C SER A 207 -12.45 -8.56 -18.77
N LEU A 208 -13.11 -7.43 -18.50
CA LEU A 208 -14.49 -7.18 -18.97
C LEU A 208 -14.56 -7.08 -20.50
N ASP A 209 -13.59 -6.41 -21.13
CA ASP A 209 -13.59 -6.14 -22.57
C ASP A 209 -13.14 -7.36 -23.39
N HIS A 210 -12.19 -8.16 -22.89
CA HIS A 210 -11.54 -9.24 -23.65
C HIS A 210 -11.85 -10.64 -23.12
N GLN A 211 -12.53 -10.77 -21.97
CA GLN A 211 -12.79 -12.06 -21.31
C GLN A 211 -11.49 -12.85 -21.02
N ALA A 212 -10.43 -12.13 -20.70
CA ALA A 212 -9.09 -12.68 -20.45
C ALA A 212 -8.53 -12.16 -19.11
N ASN A 213 -7.83 -13.03 -18.38
CA ASN A 213 -7.16 -12.66 -17.15
C ASN A 213 -5.70 -12.33 -17.43
N ILE A 214 -5.27 -11.18 -16.95
CA ILE A 214 -3.88 -10.71 -17.02
C ILE A 214 -3.36 -10.46 -15.60
N ILE A 215 -2.04 -10.41 -15.46
CA ILE A 215 -1.35 -10.15 -14.20
C ILE A 215 -0.94 -8.67 -14.15
N GLY A 216 -1.24 -8.01 -13.04
CA GLY A 216 -0.80 -6.63 -12.80
C GLY A 216 0.53 -6.60 -12.05
N LEU A 217 1.47 -5.79 -12.50
CA LEU A 217 2.69 -5.44 -11.76
C LEU A 217 2.74 -3.92 -11.53
N GLY A 218 2.50 -3.49 -10.30
CA GLY A 218 2.69 -2.12 -9.85
C GLY A 218 4.06 -1.92 -9.21
N MET A 219 4.91 -1.09 -9.81
CA MET A 219 6.26 -0.80 -9.29
C MET A 219 6.29 0.57 -8.61
N ASP A 220 6.68 0.60 -7.34
CA ASP A 220 6.86 1.85 -6.60
C ASP A 220 8.03 2.66 -7.16
N ASP A 221 8.02 3.97 -6.94
CA ASP A 221 9.20 4.78 -7.26
C ASP A 221 10.42 4.35 -6.44
N MET A 222 11.61 4.65 -6.96
CA MET A 222 12.88 4.19 -6.41
C MET A 222 12.93 2.68 -6.18
N THR A 223 12.19 1.92 -6.99
CA THR A 223 12.10 0.46 -6.95
C THR A 223 12.19 -0.11 -8.37
N CYS A 224 12.83 -1.27 -8.53
CA CYS A 224 13.02 -1.92 -9.81
C CYS A 224 13.17 -3.44 -9.70
N MET A 225 13.00 -4.12 -10.83
CA MET A 225 13.27 -5.54 -11.01
C MET A 225 14.31 -5.77 -12.10
N THR A 226 15.33 -6.57 -11.81
CA THR A 226 16.21 -7.15 -12.85
C THR A 226 15.66 -8.52 -13.25
N VAL A 227 15.30 -8.71 -14.51
CA VAL A 227 14.76 -9.96 -15.05
C VAL A 227 15.80 -10.63 -15.93
N ASP A 228 16.32 -11.77 -15.51
CA ASP A 228 17.35 -12.49 -16.26
C ASP A 228 16.79 -13.27 -17.47
N GLU A 229 17.68 -13.94 -18.20
CA GLU A 229 17.35 -14.77 -19.36
C GLU A 229 16.38 -15.92 -19.05
N THR A 230 16.28 -16.35 -17.79
CA THR A 230 15.35 -17.39 -17.32
C THR A 230 13.99 -16.85 -16.93
N LYS A 231 13.80 -15.51 -17.02
CA LYS A 231 12.62 -14.77 -16.56
C LYS A 231 12.48 -14.72 -15.03
N THR A 232 13.56 -15.02 -14.30
CA THR A 232 13.62 -14.79 -12.85
C THR A 232 13.96 -13.32 -12.60
N ALA A 233 13.09 -12.66 -11.86
CA ALA A 233 13.23 -11.29 -11.44
C ALA A 233 13.82 -11.19 -10.03
N THR A 234 14.62 -10.17 -9.76
CA THR A 234 15.08 -9.80 -8.41
C THR A 234 14.74 -8.33 -8.15
N VAL A 235 14.12 -8.05 -7.00
CA VAL A 235 13.68 -6.70 -6.60
C VAL A 235 14.83 -5.92 -5.97
N TYR A 236 14.95 -4.65 -6.35
CA TYR A 236 15.84 -3.67 -5.74
C TYR A 236 15.11 -2.36 -5.46
N GLY A 237 15.51 -1.64 -4.41
CA GLY A 237 15.05 -0.28 -4.15
C GLY A 237 14.38 -0.12 -2.79
N THR A 238 13.64 0.99 -2.66
CA THR A 238 13.14 1.49 -1.37
C THR A 238 11.69 1.09 -1.07
N GLY A 239 10.97 0.58 -2.05
CA GLY A 239 9.57 0.18 -1.92
C GLY A 239 9.28 -1.23 -2.43
N CYS A 240 8.05 -1.43 -2.89
CA CYS A 240 7.52 -2.72 -3.31
C CYS A 240 7.38 -2.85 -4.84
N ALA A 241 7.55 -4.09 -5.29
CA ALA A 241 6.96 -4.59 -6.53
C ALA A 241 5.67 -5.35 -6.17
N ASN A 242 4.54 -4.87 -6.67
CA ASN A 242 3.20 -5.28 -6.27
C ASN A 242 2.56 -6.14 -7.36
N ILE A 243 2.38 -7.43 -7.09
CA ILE A 243 1.81 -8.41 -8.03
C ILE A 243 0.33 -8.63 -7.73
N TYR A 244 -0.52 -8.39 -8.72
CA TYR A 244 -1.97 -8.53 -8.62
C TYR A 244 -2.44 -9.67 -9.53
N THR A 245 -3.10 -10.67 -8.94
CA THR A 245 -3.69 -11.81 -9.66
C THR A 245 -5.13 -12.03 -9.19
N PHE A 246 -5.98 -12.57 -10.06
CA PHE A 246 -7.37 -12.83 -9.74
C PHE A 246 -7.88 -14.05 -10.50
N SER A 247 -8.86 -14.73 -9.92
CA SER A 247 -9.47 -15.95 -10.48
C SER A 247 -10.98 -15.84 -10.65
N THR A 248 -11.62 -14.85 -10.02
CA THR A 248 -13.05 -14.58 -10.11
C THR A 248 -13.33 -13.43 -11.07
N PRO A 249 -14.47 -13.41 -11.78
CA PRO A 249 -14.82 -12.28 -12.63
C PRO A 249 -15.01 -10.98 -11.83
N PHE A 250 -14.62 -9.86 -12.44
CA PHE A 250 -15.02 -8.54 -11.97
C PHE A 250 -16.52 -8.30 -12.18
N GLN A 251 -17.12 -7.51 -11.30
CA GLN A 251 -18.53 -7.15 -11.37
C GLN A 251 -18.68 -5.63 -11.39
N LEU A 252 -19.79 -5.15 -11.96
CA LEU A 252 -20.15 -3.74 -11.95
C LEU A 252 -21.51 -3.55 -11.28
N ASN A 253 -21.62 -2.56 -10.40
CA ASN A 253 -22.90 -2.04 -9.92
C ASN A 253 -23.11 -0.63 -10.51
N GLY A 254 -23.86 -0.56 -11.62
CA GLY A 254 -23.82 0.62 -12.50
C GLY A 254 -22.43 0.71 -13.14
N ASN A 255 -21.71 1.79 -12.86
CA ASN A 255 -20.32 1.96 -13.31
C ASN A 255 -19.29 1.49 -12.26
N LYS A 256 -19.71 1.36 -11.00
CA LYS A 256 -18.82 1.10 -9.88
C LYS A 256 -18.18 -0.27 -9.99
N LEU A 257 -16.87 -0.34 -9.86
CA LEU A 257 -16.11 -1.59 -9.89
C LEU A 257 -16.24 -2.36 -8.57
N LEU A 258 -16.56 -3.65 -8.66
CA LEU A 258 -16.64 -4.59 -7.55
C LEU A 258 -15.79 -5.84 -7.82
N HIS A 259 -15.17 -6.37 -6.76
CA HIS A 259 -14.42 -7.62 -6.79
C HIS A 259 -14.26 -8.18 -5.37
N GLU A 260 -14.49 -9.49 -5.21
CA GLU A 260 -14.47 -10.12 -3.89
C GLU A 260 -13.06 -10.26 -3.30
N SER A 261 -12.07 -10.60 -4.12
CA SER A 261 -10.69 -10.85 -3.64
C SER A 261 -9.67 -10.92 -4.77
N ILE A 262 -8.94 -9.84 -5.03
CA ILE A 262 -7.74 -9.83 -5.88
C ILE A 262 -6.57 -10.24 -5.00
N LYS A 263 -5.85 -11.31 -5.34
CA LYS A 263 -4.64 -11.69 -4.60
C LYS A 263 -3.53 -10.68 -4.88
N VAL A 264 -2.93 -10.17 -3.80
CA VAL A 264 -1.83 -9.21 -3.84
C VAL A 264 -0.62 -9.81 -3.12
N THR A 265 0.52 -9.80 -3.81
CA THR A 265 1.83 -10.14 -3.25
C THR A 265 2.75 -8.94 -3.40
N GLN A 266 3.38 -8.50 -2.31
CA GLN A 266 4.25 -7.33 -2.29
C GLN A 266 5.69 -7.76 -1.99
N LEU A 267 6.55 -7.60 -2.99
CA LEU A 267 7.94 -8.02 -2.95
C LEU A 267 8.84 -6.81 -2.70
N ILE A 268 9.68 -6.87 -1.68
CA ILE A 268 10.65 -5.81 -1.34
C ILE A 268 12.07 -6.21 -1.79
N GLN A 269 13.03 -5.31 -1.62
CA GLN A 269 14.46 -5.55 -1.87
C GLN A 269 14.89 -6.99 -1.56
N GLY A 270 15.52 -7.66 -2.53
CA GLY A 270 16.07 -9.01 -2.39
C GLY A 270 15.06 -10.14 -2.63
N CYS A 271 13.77 -9.86 -2.73
CA CYS A 271 12.78 -10.85 -3.15
C CYS A 271 12.93 -11.19 -4.64
N THR A 272 12.50 -12.39 -5.02
CA THR A 272 12.52 -12.86 -6.41
C THR A 272 11.12 -13.22 -6.90
N TYR A 273 10.91 -13.18 -8.22
CA TYR A 273 9.66 -13.59 -8.88
C TYR A 273 9.95 -14.19 -10.25
N ASP A 274 9.49 -15.40 -10.54
CA ASP A 274 9.60 -16.04 -11.84
C ASP A 274 8.37 -15.72 -12.70
N PHE A 275 8.58 -15.03 -13.82
CA PHE A 275 7.49 -14.62 -14.71
C PHE A 275 6.87 -15.79 -15.50
N ASN A 276 7.49 -16.97 -15.56
CA ASN A 276 6.96 -18.14 -16.26
C ASN A 276 5.86 -18.84 -15.46
N ASP A 277 6.03 -18.98 -14.14
CA ASP A 277 5.12 -19.77 -13.29
C ASP A 277 4.59 -19.01 -12.07
N GLY A 278 5.04 -17.78 -11.84
CA GLY A 278 4.62 -16.93 -10.74
C GLY A 278 5.20 -17.32 -9.37
N THR A 279 6.18 -18.22 -9.32
CA THR A 279 6.85 -18.59 -8.08
C THR A 279 7.76 -17.45 -7.59
N PHE A 280 7.95 -17.34 -6.28
CA PHE A 280 8.73 -16.26 -5.68
C PHE A 280 9.49 -16.72 -4.44
N THR A 281 10.52 -15.96 -4.07
CA THR A 281 11.21 -16.11 -2.78
C THR A 281 11.25 -14.78 -2.05
N MET A 282 11.16 -14.82 -0.72
CA MET A 282 11.05 -13.64 0.13
C MET A 282 12.05 -13.72 1.31
N PRO A 283 13.36 -13.63 1.04
CA PRO A 283 14.37 -13.71 2.10
C PRO A 283 14.35 -12.50 3.05
N SER A 284 13.79 -11.37 2.59
CA SER A 284 13.68 -10.12 3.36
C SER A 284 12.37 -10.01 4.14
N HIS A 285 11.45 -10.97 3.99
CA HIS A 285 10.22 -11.02 4.77
C HIS A 285 10.48 -11.83 6.05
N ASP A 286 10.95 -11.14 7.08
CA ASP A 286 11.39 -11.70 8.36
C ASP A 286 10.30 -11.69 9.44
N LEU A 287 9.12 -11.16 9.15
CA LEU A 287 7.96 -11.15 10.03
C LEU A 287 7.01 -12.29 9.66
N GLN A 288 6.65 -13.13 10.63
CA GLN A 288 5.58 -14.12 10.47
C GLN A 288 4.29 -13.58 11.10
N LEU A 289 3.25 -13.40 10.30
CA LEU A 289 1.97 -12.83 10.72
C LEU A 289 0.88 -13.91 10.79
N GLU A 290 0.35 -14.12 11.98
CA GLU A 290 -0.71 -15.13 12.25
C GLU A 290 -2.09 -14.47 12.26
N THR A 291 -2.54 -13.94 11.11
CA THR A 291 -3.82 -13.20 11.00
C THR A 291 -4.98 -14.05 10.49
N SER A 292 -4.73 -15.25 9.98
CA SER A 292 -5.74 -16.11 9.33
C SER A 292 -6.94 -16.38 10.25
N THR A 293 -6.70 -16.59 11.55
CA THR A 293 -7.74 -16.87 12.56
C THR A 293 -8.35 -15.63 13.21
N LEU A 294 -7.83 -14.43 12.97
CA LEU A 294 -8.36 -13.21 13.57
C LEU A 294 -9.71 -12.85 12.93
N GLU A 295 -10.64 -12.27 13.66
CA GLU A 295 -11.95 -11.92 13.15
C GLU A 295 -12.44 -10.66 13.87
N GLU A 296 -13.24 -9.83 13.18
CA GLU A 296 -13.93 -8.75 13.86
C GLU A 296 -15.12 -9.26 14.67
N THR A 297 -15.15 -8.86 15.94
CA THR A 297 -16.19 -9.25 16.90
C THR A 297 -16.91 -8.03 17.43
N GLY A 298 -18.21 -8.13 17.63
CA GLY A 298 -18.97 -7.06 18.27
C GLY A 298 -20.45 -7.24 18.01
N ASN A 299 -21.27 -6.89 19.01
CA ASN A 299 -22.71 -6.83 18.85
C ASN A 299 -23.19 -5.38 18.85
N TYR A 300 -22.57 -4.55 18.02
CA TYR A 300 -22.87 -3.13 17.86
C TYR A 300 -22.74 -2.73 16.39
N THR A 301 -23.32 -1.60 16.02
CA THR A 301 -23.26 -1.06 14.66
C THR A 301 -22.28 0.11 14.58
N LEU A 302 -21.48 0.11 13.51
CA LEU A 302 -20.51 1.16 13.22
C LEU A 302 -20.72 1.69 11.79
N LEU A 303 -20.79 3.00 11.64
CA LEU A 303 -20.75 3.69 10.35
C LEU A 303 -19.49 4.54 10.27
N ALA A 304 -18.85 4.60 9.10
CA ALA A 304 -17.68 5.45 8.90
C ALA A 304 -17.64 5.97 7.46
N SER A 305 -17.46 7.27 7.28
CA SER A 305 -17.35 7.92 5.96
C SER A 305 -15.93 8.37 5.68
N GLY A 306 -15.58 8.52 4.40
CA GLY A 306 -14.24 8.97 4.01
C GLY A 306 -14.10 10.47 3.79
N GLY A 307 -15.16 11.29 3.92
CA GLY A 307 -15.12 12.73 3.63
C GLY A 307 -15.39 13.61 4.87
N ASN A 308 -14.73 14.78 4.95
CA ASN A 308 -14.84 15.68 6.11
C ASN A 308 -16.02 16.66 6.04
N SER A 309 -16.55 16.93 4.84
CA SER A 309 -17.60 17.94 4.67
C SER A 309 -18.96 17.40 5.07
N LEU A 310 -19.87 18.28 5.52
CA LEU A 310 -21.26 17.90 5.76
C LEU A 310 -21.87 17.26 4.50
N SER A 311 -21.64 17.81 3.31
CA SER A 311 -22.19 17.30 2.04
C SER A 311 -21.78 15.86 1.76
N SER A 312 -20.50 15.51 1.99
CA SER A 312 -20.02 14.12 1.83
C SER A 312 -20.63 13.14 2.83
N ASN A 313 -21.10 13.65 3.98
CA ASN A 313 -21.64 12.84 5.07
C ASN A 313 -23.18 12.70 5.05
N GLN A 314 -23.89 13.52 4.27
CA GLN A 314 -25.35 13.52 4.23
C GLN A 314 -25.95 12.12 4.05
N PRO A 315 -25.47 11.26 3.12
CA PRO A 315 -26.01 9.91 2.96
C PRO A 315 -25.85 9.03 4.21
N MET A 316 -24.67 9.05 4.84
CA MET A 316 -24.41 8.30 6.07
C MET A 316 -25.27 8.81 7.23
N MET A 317 -25.42 10.13 7.36
CA MET A 317 -26.23 10.75 8.41
C MET A 317 -27.72 10.46 8.24
N ALA A 318 -28.21 10.39 7.00
CA ALA A 318 -29.56 9.94 6.72
C ALA A 318 -29.75 8.47 7.13
N ASP A 319 -28.82 7.57 6.78
CA ASP A 319 -28.85 6.16 7.24
C ASP A 319 -28.84 6.08 8.78
N PHE A 320 -27.92 6.81 9.41
CA PHE A 320 -27.75 6.86 10.87
C PHE A 320 -29.03 7.27 11.63
N VAL A 321 -29.86 8.13 11.04
CA VAL A 321 -31.14 8.53 11.64
C VAL A 321 -32.27 7.58 11.28
N THR A 322 -32.37 7.21 9.99
CA THR A 322 -33.61 6.64 9.42
C THR A 322 -33.61 5.12 9.32
N THR A 323 -32.45 4.50 9.10
CA THR A 323 -32.34 3.06 8.83
C THR A 323 -31.47 2.30 9.83
N THR A 324 -30.69 3.02 10.65
CA THR A 324 -29.88 2.43 11.72
C THR A 324 -30.46 2.81 13.08
N GLY A 325 -31.16 1.89 13.76
CA GLY A 325 -31.88 2.17 15.02
C GLY A 325 -33.17 2.95 14.82
N ASN A 326 -33.62 3.70 15.84
CA ASN A 326 -34.84 4.51 15.77
C ASN A 326 -34.54 6.01 15.67
N ALA A 327 -35.43 6.78 15.06
CA ALA A 327 -35.33 8.24 15.00
C ALA A 327 -35.47 8.91 16.39
N THR A 328 -36.07 8.21 17.35
CA THR A 328 -36.25 8.68 18.74
C THR A 328 -35.06 8.41 19.64
N ASP A 329 -34.07 7.64 19.18
CA ASP A 329 -32.91 7.25 19.96
C ASP A 329 -32.09 8.51 20.34
N PRO A 330 -31.69 8.68 21.61
CA PRO A 330 -30.87 9.82 22.02
C PRO A 330 -29.52 9.82 21.29
N VAL A 331 -29.25 10.93 20.59
CA VAL A 331 -28.01 11.14 19.82
C VAL A 331 -27.07 12.08 20.56
N VAL A 332 -25.80 11.70 20.64
CA VAL A 332 -24.70 12.58 21.06
C VAL A 332 -23.73 12.78 19.90
N ILE A 333 -23.39 14.03 19.60
CA ILE A 333 -22.26 14.39 18.76
C ILE A 333 -21.05 14.64 19.65
N ALA A 334 -19.98 13.88 19.43
CA ALA A 334 -18.71 13.99 20.12
C ALA A 334 -17.68 14.70 19.22
N THR A 335 -17.22 15.89 19.63
CA THR A 335 -16.46 16.78 18.73
C THR A 335 -15.32 17.53 19.39
N GLY A 336 -14.32 17.93 18.59
CA GLY A 336 -13.34 18.96 18.93
C GLY A 336 -13.73 20.35 18.42
N ASN A 337 -14.77 20.46 17.60
CA ASN A 337 -15.19 21.69 16.93
C ASN A 337 -16.73 21.88 17.00
N GLU A 338 -17.19 22.65 17.99
CA GLU A 338 -18.62 22.90 18.21
C GLU A 338 -19.33 23.53 17.02
N THR A 339 -18.64 24.37 16.23
CA THR A 339 -19.25 25.02 15.05
C THR A 339 -19.58 23.99 13.98
N THR A 340 -18.63 23.11 13.65
CA THR A 340 -18.87 22.01 12.72
C THR A 340 -19.96 21.07 13.24
N ALA A 341 -19.89 20.69 14.52
CA ALA A 341 -20.91 19.86 15.15
C ALA A 341 -22.31 20.49 15.11
N GLY A 342 -22.42 21.82 15.23
CA GLY A 342 -23.68 22.55 15.09
C GLY A 342 -24.33 22.36 13.72
N SER A 343 -23.55 22.40 12.64
CA SER A 343 -24.06 22.13 11.29
C SER A 343 -24.54 20.68 11.12
N PHE A 344 -23.80 19.72 11.67
CA PHE A 344 -24.19 18.31 11.64
C PHE A 344 -25.45 18.06 12.48
N LYS A 345 -25.55 18.66 13.66
CA LYS A 345 -26.75 18.62 14.52
C LYS A 345 -27.99 19.11 13.78
N ASN A 346 -27.89 20.26 13.11
CA ASN A 346 -29.02 20.82 12.35
C ASN A 346 -29.49 19.86 11.25
N TYR A 347 -28.55 19.20 10.57
CA TYR A 347 -28.90 18.20 9.56
C TYR A 347 -29.56 16.95 10.17
N LEU A 348 -29.04 16.41 11.29
CA LEU A 348 -29.66 15.26 11.96
C LEU A 348 -31.10 15.55 12.41
N LEU A 349 -31.34 16.74 12.97
CA LEU A 349 -32.69 17.20 13.33
C LEU A 349 -33.59 17.31 12.09
N GLN A 350 -33.06 17.80 10.97
CA GLN A 350 -33.77 17.85 9.69
C GLN A 350 -34.13 16.45 9.15
N GLN A 351 -33.28 15.45 9.38
CA GLN A 351 -33.57 14.05 9.02
C GLN A 351 -34.53 13.34 10.00
N GLY A 352 -34.95 14.02 11.08
CA GLY A 352 -35.98 13.53 12.00
C GLY A 352 -35.46 13.01 13.35
N ALA A 353 -34.19 13.23 13.70
CA ALA A 353 -33.70 12.91 15.05
C ALA A 353 -34.47 13.72 16.10
N SER A 354 -35.00 13.07 17.13
CA SER A 354 -35.82 13.71 18.16
C SER A 354 -35.03 14.65 19.08
N ALA A 355 -33.81 14.27 19.42
CA ALA A 355 -32.90 15.03 20.27
C ALA A 355 -31.45 14.74 19.90
N VAL A 356 -30.65 15.81 19.83
CA VAL A 356 -29.22 15.73 19.52
C VAL A 356 -28.46 16.63 20.48
N ASP A 357 -27.65 16.01 21.33
CA ASP A 357 -26.72 16.70 22.21
C ASP A 357 -25.33 16.82 21.59
N ILE A 358 -24.57 17.85 22.00
CA ILE A 358 -23.16 18.01 21.64
C ILE A 358 -22.34 17.89 22.92
N ILE A 359 -21.25 17.12 22.86
CA ILE A 359 -20.20 17.06 23.87
C ILE A 359 -18.86 17.40 23.23
N VAL A 360 -18.04 18.18 23.93
CA VAL A 360 -16.70 18.55 23.45
C VAL A 360 -15.65 17.64 24.08
N LEU A 361 -14.87 16.97 23.25
CA LEU A 361 -13.82 16.04 23.67
C LEU A 361 -12.52 16.78 23.99
N ASN A 362 -12.33 17.11 25.26
CA ASN A 362 -11.09 17.68 25.79
C ASN A 362 -10.90 17.32 27.27
N ALA A 363 -9.67 17.46 27.79
CA ALA A 363 -9.35 17.10 29.17
C ALA A 363 -10.22 17.83 30.22
N SER A 364 -10.58 19.10 30.00
CA SER A 364 -11.42 19.87 30.94
C SER A 364 -12.82 19.31 31.12
N ASN A 365 -13.36 18.64 30.09
CA ASN A 365 -14.68 18.03 30.11
C ASN A 365 -14.69 16.58 30.61
N GLY A 366 -13.51 16.03 30.91
CA GLY A 366 -13.32 14.62 31.23
C GLY A 366 -13.93 14.14 32.55
N ASN A 367 -14.33 15.05 33.44
CA ASN A 367 -14.96 14.72 34.73
C ASN A 367 -16.29 15.47 34.94
N SER A 368 -16.88 16.01 33.87
CA SER A 368 -18.15 16.73 33.95
C SER A 368 -19.33 15.78 34.14
N THR A 369 -20.11 15.97 35.21
CA THR A 369 -21.32 15.18 35.49
C THR A 369 -22.35 15.29 34.38
N SER A 370 -22.58 16.49 33.83
CA SER A 370 -23.54 16.70 32.74
C SER A 370 -23.15 15.96 31.46
N ILE A 371 -21.84 15.84 31.18
CA ILE A 371 -21.34 15.07 30.03
C ILE A 371 -21.48 13.57 30.29
N ALA A 372 -21.22 13.12 31.53
CA ALA A 372 -21.42 11.72 31.91
C ALA A 372 -22.88 11.27 31.71
N GLU A 373 -23.85 12.11 32.12
CA GLU A 373 -25.28 11.86 31.92
C GLU A 373 -25.65 11.72 30.43
N LYS A 374 -25.13 12.61 29.58
CA LYS A 374 -25.34 12.55 28.13
C LYS A 374 -24.76 11.29 27.51
N ILE A 375 -23.53 10.91 27.89
CA ILE A 375 -22.88 9.67 27.41
C ILE A 375 -23.69 8.44 27.84
N GLN A 376 -24.16 8.41 29.09
CA GLN A 376 -24.93 7.29 29.61
C GLN A 376 -26.27 7.12 28.89
N ALA A 377 -26.95 8.22 28.59
CA ALA A 377 -28.23 8.25 27.89
C ALA A 377 -28.13 7.96 26.39
N ALA A 378 -26.97 8.20 25.78
CA ALA A 378 -26.77 8.01 24.35
C ALA A 378 -27.04 6.56 23.91
N VAL A 379 -27.78 6.41 22.81
CA VAL A 379 -27.91 5.15 22.05
C VAL A 379 -27.12 5.27 20.74
N LYS A 380 -26.99 6.50 20.24
CA LYS A 380 -26.30 6.86 19.01
C LYS A 380 -25.19 7.87 19.32
N VAL A 381 -23.97 7.61 18.88
CA VAL A 381 -22.84 8.55 19.01
C VAL A 381 -22.26 8.86 17.64
N LEU A 382 -22.15 10.14 17.29
CA LEU A 382 -21.53 10.60 16.05
C LEU A 382 -20.25 11.37 16.38
N PHE A 383 -19.11 10.92 15.87
CA PHE A 383 -17.82 11.61 15.97
C PHE A 383 -17.64 12.55 14.79
N VAL A 384 -17.33 13.82 15.08
CA VAL A 384 -17.09 14.86 14.07
C VAL A 384 -15.92 15.76 14.47
N SER A 385 -14.94 15.93 13.56
CA SER A 385 -13.92 16.98 13.63
C SER A 385 -13.14 16.97 14.96
N ASN A 386 -12.58 15.81 15.31
CA ASN A 386 -11.71 15.66 16.48
C ASN A 386 -10.24 15.70 16.05
N THR A 387 -9.39 16.34 16.85
CA THR A 387 -7.93 16.18 16.71
C THR A 387 -7.47 14.99 17.52
N THR A 388 -6.40 14.32 17.09
CA THR A 388 -5.82 13.20 17.84
C THR A 388 -5.50 13.61 19.29
N ASP A 389 -4.90 14.78 19.48
CA ASP A 389 -4.50 15.24 20.81
C ASP A 389 -5.69 15.44 21.76
N SER A 390 -6.75 16.13 21.31
CA SER A 390 -7.92 16.40 22.15
C SER A 390 -8.72 15.14 22.43
N PHE A 391 -8.82 14.27 21.42
CA PHE A 391 -9.47 12.97 21.51
C PHE A 391 -8.77 12.07 22.52
N ASN A 392 -7.46 11.86 22.38
CA ASN A 392 -6.67 11.02 23.27
C ASN A 392 -6.64 11.57 24.70
N ALA A 393 -6.50 12.89 24.85
CA ALA A 393 -6.56 13.52 26.17
C ALA A 393 -7.92 13.31 26.86
N PHE A 394 -9.04 13.34 26.12
CA PHE A 394 -10.35 13.03 26.68
C PHE A 394 -10.48 11.55 27.07
N LEU A 395 -10.00 10.63 26.24
CA LEU A 395 -10.12 9.18 26.50
C LEU A 395 -9.39 8.72 27.78
N LEU A 396 -8.39 9.45 28.24
CA LEU A 396 -7.67 9.19 29.51
C LEU A 396 -8.43 9.62 30.77
N THR A 397 -9.63 10.21 30.63
CA THR A 397 -10.43 10.73 31.74
C THR A 397 -11.55 9.79 32.15
N THR A 398 -12.24 10.08 33.25
CA THR A 398 -13.39 9.28 33.73
C THR A 398 -14.49 9.18 32.66
N ASN A 399 -14.87 10.30 32.05
CA ASN A 399 -15.87 10.34 30.97
C ASN A 399 -15.34 9.71 29.68
N GLY A 400 -14.04 9.78 29.44
CA GLY A 400 -13.38 9.06 28.35
C GLY A 400 -13.51 7.55 28.46
N MET A 401 -13.20 7.00 29.63
CA MET A 401 -13.38 5.58 29.92
C MET A 401 -14.85 5.16 29.85
N LEU A 402 -15.77 6.00 30.36
CA LEU A 402 -17.21 5.79 30.25
C LEU A 402 -17.66 5.74 28.78
N LEU A 403 -17.23 6.69 27.95
CA LEU A 403 -17.54 6.72 26.53
C LEU A 403 -17.02 5.48 25.83
N LYS A 404 -15.75 5.08 26.07
CA LYS A 404 -15.16 3.88 25.48
C LYS A 404 -15.95 2.63 25.85
N SER A 405 -16.27 2.45 27.13
CA SER A 405 -17.10 1.33 27.61
C SER A 405 -18.49 1.33 26.98
N LYS A 406 -19.11 2.51 26.90
CA LYS A 406 -20.42 2.68 26.28
C LYS A 406 -20.38 2.22 24.82
N LEU A 407 -19.44 2.69 24.00
CA LEU A 407 -19.38 2.35 22.56
C LEU A 407 -19.24 0.84 22.30
N HIS A 408 -18.60 0.10 23.20
CA HIS A 408 -18.44 -1.36 23.11
C HIS A 408 -19.66 -2.15 23.62
N SER A 409 -20.67 -1.47 24.16
CA SER A 409 -21.87 -2.11 24.68
C SER A 409 -22.75 -2.65 23.54
N ALA A 410 -23.40 -3.78 23.79
CA ALA A 410 -24.30 -4.39 22.82
C ALA A 410 -25.44 -3.44 22.41
N GLY A 411 -25.77 -3.43 21.11
CA GLY A 411 -26.81 -2.59 20.51
C GLY A 411 -26.40 -1.13 20.28
N MET A 412 -25.20 -0.71 20.67
CA MET A 412 -24.75 0.66 20.40
C MET A 412 -24.59 0.93 18.92
N ILE A 413 -24.87 2.18 18.55
CA ILE A 413 -24.67 2.68 17.20
C ILE A 413 -23.65 3.82 17.27
N SER A 414 -22.55 3.65 16.56
CA SER A 414 -21.52 4.68 16.43
C SER A 414 -21.36 5.08 14.96
N ALA A 415 -21.12 6.35 14.71
CA ALA A 415 -20.83 6.89 13.39
C ALA A 415 -19.61 7.80 13.46
N PHE A 416 -18.75 7.75 12.44
CA PHE A 416 -17.53 8.53 12.37
C PHE A 416 -17.48 9.28 11.04
N ALA A 417 -17.48 10.61 11.11
CA ALA A 417 -17.47 11.45 9.92
C ALA A 417 -16.04 11.77 9.48
N GLY A 418 -15.70 11.37 8.26
CA GLY A 418 -14.43 11.69 7.62
C GLY A 418 -13.23 11.24 8.44
N ASP A 419 -12.36 12.19 8.78
CA ASP A 419 -11.14 12.00 9.54
C ASP A 419 -11.30 11.18 10.81
N ASP A 420 -12.44 11.30 11.50
CA ASP A 420 -12.68 10.58 12.74
C ASP A 420 -12.85 9.07 12.51
N ALA A 421 -13.12 8.62 11.27
CA ALA A 421 -13.24 7.21 10.91
C ALA A 421 -12.03 6.39 11.34
N ARG A 422 -10.83 6.98 11.30
CA ARG A 422 -9.59 6.32 11.73
C ARG A 422 -9.66 5.85 13.19
N PHE A 423 -10.33 6.60 14.07
CA PHE A 423 -10.43 6.27 15.50
C PHE A 423 -11.27 5.02 15.77
N ALA A 424 -12.06 4.52 14.81
CA ALA A 424 -12.80 3.27 14.97
C ALA A 424 -11.88 2.03 15.02
N GLY A 425 -10.74 2.08 14.32
CA GLY A 425 -9.79 0.98 14.23
C GLY A 425 -9.03 0.71 15.53
N ALA A 426 -8.22 -0.34 15.51
CA ALA A 426 -7.26 -0.65 16.56
C ALA A 426 -6.06 0.32 16.51
N THR A 427 -5.60 0.61 15.30
CA THR A 427 -4.46 1.49 15.03
C THR A 427 -4.93 2.71 14.24
N VAL A 428 -4.42 3.87 14.61
CA VAL A 428 -4.70 5.18 14.02
C VAL A 428 -3.40 5.76 13.48
N VAL A 429 -3.45 6.35 12.28
CA VAL A 429 -2.39 7.26 11.83
C VAL A 429 -2.76 8.69 12.18
N ASP A 430 -1.87 9.38 12.89
CA ASP A 430 -2.16 10.69 13.49
C ASP A 430 -1.90 11.84 12.52
N ASN A 431 -0.85 11.73 11.71
CA ASN A 431 -0.32 12.83 10.89
C ASN A 431 -0.32 12.51 9.39
N PHE A 432 -1.31 11.77 8.88
CA PHE A 432 -1.37 11.45 7.45
C PHE A 432 -1.57 12.67 6.53
N TYR A 433 -1.90 13.85 7.08
CA TYR A 433 -1.90 15.14 6.38
C TYR A 433 -0.54 15.85 6.32
N THR A 434 0.50 15.32 6.97
CA THR A 434 1.86 15.84 6.81
C THR A 434 2.40 15.39 5.46
N GLU A 435 2.67 16.33 4.55
CA GLU A 435 3.14 16.01 3.20
C GLU A 435 4.37 15.08 3.24
N TYR A 436 4.34 14.02 2.44
CA TYR A 436 5.44 13.05 2.30
C TYR A 436 5.87 12.34 3.60
N ALA A 437 5.04 12.33 4.65
CA ALA A 437 5.41 11.72 5.93
C ALA A 437 5.82 10.24 5.78
N SER A 438 5.12 9.42 5.01
CA SER A 438 5.55 8.03 4.78
C SER A 438 6.88 7.94 4.05
N TYR A 439 7.04 8.78 3.01
CA TYR A 439 8.23 8.82 2.17
C TYR A 439 9.50 9.17 2.96
N TYR A 440 9.38 10.02 3.98
CA TYR A 440 10.47 10.38 4.89
C TYR A 440 10.51 9.56 6.19
N GLY A 441 9.58 8.62 6.35
CA GLY A 441 9.41 7.78 7.54
C GLY A 441 9.09 8.55 8.82
N GLU A 442 8.15 9.49 8.69
CA GLU A 442 7.67 10.41 9.72
C GLU A 442 6.21 10.14 10.11
N LEU A 443 5.56 9.06 9.63
CA LEU A 443 4.20 8.73 10.08
C LEU A 443 4.21 8.35 11.57
N VAL A 444 3.22 8.87 12.28
CA VAL A 444 2.99 8.63 13.71
C VAL A 444 1.71 7.84 13.86
N PHE A 445 1.78 6.77 14.65
CA PHE A 445 0.65 5.91 14.94
C PHE A 445 0.27 5.97 16.43
N SER A 446 -1.03 5.84 16.69
CA SER A 446 -1.62 5.76 18.03
C SER A 446 -2.70 4.68 18.10
N GLU A 447 -3.15 4.36 19.32
CA GLU A 447 -4.27 3.44 19.51
C GLU A 447 -5.61 4.13 19.21
N GLY A 448 -6.49 3.43 18.50
CA GLY A 448 -7.88 3.83 18.33
C GLY A 448 -8.79 3.30 19.43
N LEU A 449 -10.10 3.45 19.21
CA LEU A 449 -11.15 2.92 20.09
C LEU A 449 -11.23 1.40 20.06
N SER A 450 -10.62 0.74 19.05
CA SER A 450 -10.66 -0.70 18.84
C SER A 450 -12.09 -1.24 18.73
N LEU A 451 -13.01 -0.46 18.16
CA LEU A 451 -14.33 -0.96 17.75
C LEU A 451 -14.21 -1.97 16.60
N LEU A 452 -13.10 -1.89 15.88
CA LEU A 452 -12.62 -2.93 14.98
C LEU A 452 -11.22 -3.34 15.46
N LYS A 453 -11.14 -4.46 16.18
CA LYS A 453 -9.97 -4.89 16.97
C LYS A 453 -8.77 -5.32 16.13
N HIS A 454 -9.02 -5.67 14.88
CA HIS A 454 -8.04 -6.17 13.92
C HIS A 454 -8.01 -5.34 12.64
N SER A 455 -8.55 -4.12 12.68
CA SER A 455 -8.67 -3.24 11.53
C SER A 455 -7.99 -1.89 11.74
N MET A 456 -7.51 -1.32 10.64
CA MET A 456 -7.19 0.11 10.51
C MET A 456 -8.07 0.75 9.44
N LEU A 457 -8.57 1.95 9.69
CA LEU A 457 -9.37 2.72 8.73
C LEU A 457 -8.58 3.94 8.25
N MET A 458 -8.65 4.19 6.94
CA MET A 458 -8.05 5.33 6.28
C MET A 458 -9.14 6.14 5.54
N PRO A 459 -9.69 7.20 6.16
CA PRO A 459 -10.55 8.15 5.44
C PRO A 459 -9.72 9.04 4.52
N ASN A 460 -10.39 9.82 3.68
CA ASN A 460 -9.76 10.82 2.80
C ASN A 460 -8.61 10.24 1.97
N THR A 461 -8.74 8.99 1.53
CA THR A 461 -7.68 8.21 0.89
C THR A 461 -7.01 8.95 -0.27
N PHE A 462 -7.78 9.69 -1.07
CA PHE A 462 -7.30 10.45 -2.22
C PHE A 462 -7.43 11.97 -2.05
N TYR A 463 -7.13 12.50 -0.86
CA TYR A 463 -7.28 13.92 -0.54
C TYR A 463 -6.40 14.86 -1.37
N GLN A 464 -5.08 14.73 -1.27
CA GLN A 464 -4.10 15.55 -1.98
C GLN A 464 -2.91 14.69 -2.39
N SER A 465 -2.39 14.90 -3.61
CA SER A 465 -1.35 14.06 -4.19
C SER A 465 -0.05 14.01 -3.38
N SER A 466 0.34 15.09 -2.68
CA SER A 466 1.50 15.11 -1.78
C SER A 466 1.34 14.23 -0.53
N MET A 467 0.16 13.65 -0.33
CA MET A 467 -0.18 12.80 0.82
C MET A 467 -0.69 11.41 0.40
N TYR A 468 -0.73 11.12 -0.91
CA TYR A 468 -1.22 9.82 -1.42
C TYR A 468 -0.41 8.65 -0.89
N GLU A 469 0.91 8.81 -0.78
CA GLU A 469 1.75 7.78 -0.18
C GLU A 469 1.36 7.51 1.27
N ASN A 470 1.09 8.56 2.06
CA ASN A 470 0.72 8.40 3.47
C ASN A 470 -0.52 7.53 3.61
N SER A 471 -1.58 7.84 2.85
CA SER A 471 -2.82 7.09 2.93
C SER A 471 -2.69 5.67 2.34
N ALA A 472 -1.92 5.50 1.26
CA ALA A 472 -1.71 4.20 0.62
C ALA A 472 -0.89 3.24 1.51
N THR A 473 0.17 3.75 2.14
CA THR A 473 1.19 2.91 2.80
C THR A 473 0.98 2.76 4.31
N ALA A 474 0.28 3.70 4.96
CA ALA A 474 0.03 3.60 6.40
C ALA A 474 -0.72 2.33 6.80
N ILE A 475 -1.68 1.86 5.97
CA ILE A 475 -2.40 0.62 6.21
C ILE A 475 -1.47 -0.60 6.17
N PRO A 476 -0.79 -0.94 5.05
CA PRO A 476 0.08 -2.12 5.02
C PRO A 476 1.23 -2.01 6.03
N TYR A 477 1.76 -0.81 6.28
CA TYR A 477 2.77 -0.61 7.32
C TYR A 477 2.23 -0.98 8.71
N ALA A 478 1.09 -0.42 9.11
CA ALA A 478 0.45 -0.75 10.40
C ALA A 478 0.03 -2.21 10.49
N MET A 479 -0.42 -2.82 9.39
CA MET A 479 -0.75 -4.24 9.34
C MET A 479 0.47 -5.12 9.67
N ALA A 480 1.66 -4.74 9.21
CA ALA A 480 2.91 -5.44 9.50
C ALA A 480 3.40 -5.18 10.93
N THR A 481 3.34 -3.93 11.42
CA THR A 481 3.86 -3.59 12.76
C THR A 481 2.93 -4.05 13.89
N ASP A 482 1.61 -3.98 13.68
CA ASP A 482 0.61 -4.21 14.73
C ASP A 482 -0.17 -5.52 14.51
N THR A 483 0.21 -6.31 13.49
CA THR A 483 -0.40 -7.60 13.14
C THR A 483 -1.92 -7.47 12.95
N LEU A 484 -2.32 -6.59 12.02
CA LEU A 484 -3.74 -6.36 11.71
C LEU A 484 -4.20 -7.26 10.56
N LYS A 485 -5.46 -7.69 10.63
CA LYS A 485 -6.09 -8.50 9.59
C LYS A 485 -6.66 -7.65 8.47
N TYR A 486 -7.22 -6.49 8.78
CA TYR A 486 -7.93 -5.66 7.80
C TYR A 486 -7.37 -4.24 7.73
N GLY A 487 -7.26 -3.74 6.52
CA GLY A 487 -7.07 -2.34 6.20
C GLY A 487 -8.24 -1.88 5.36
N ILE A 488 -8.86 -0.75 5.70
CA ILE A 488 -10.04 -0.25 4.99
C ILE A 488 -9.79 1.18 4.56
N TRP A 489 -9.79 1.41 3.25
CA TRP A 489 -9.72 2.74 2.66
C TRP A 489 -11.10 3.25 2.28
N LEU A 490 -11.38 4.49 2.67
CA LEU A 490 -12.60 5.22 2.35
C LEU A 490 -12.25 6.45 1.51
N THR A 491 -13.02 6.66 0.45
CA THR A 491 -12.94 7.87 -0.38
C THR A 491 -13.92 8.91 0.17
N SER A 492 -13.78 10.17 -0.25
CA SER A 492 -14.74 11.22 0.13
C SER A 492 -16.15 11.00 -0.42
N LYS A 493 -16.35 9.99 -1.28
CA LYS A 493 -17.62 9.68 -1.94
C LYS A 493 -18.28 8.39 -1.41
N ASN A 494 -17.73 7.76 -0.37
CA ASN A 494 -18.29 6.55 0.20
C ASN A 494 -18.33 6.55 1.73
N TYR A 495 -19.14 5.64 2.26
CA TYR A 495 -19.16 5.26 3.66
C TYR A 495 -19.40 3.76 3.80
N LEU A 496 -18.99 3.19 4.92
CA LEU A 496 -19.27 1.82 5.29
C LEU A 496 -20.29 1.76 6.44
N LYS A 497 -20.95 0.62 6.54
CA LYS A 497 -21.72 0.19 7.72
C LYS A 497 -21.30 -1.23 8.08
N ILE A 498 -20.85 -1.41 9.30
CA ILE A 498 -20.54 -2.71 9.90
C ILE A 498 -21.61 -3.00 10.93
N THR A 499 -22.32 -4.11 10.77
CA THR A 499 -23.44 -4.46 11.64
C THR A 499 -23.60 -5.98 11.76
N PRO A 500 -24.11 -6.49 12.90
CA PRO A 500 -24.55 -7.86 13.06
C PRO A 500 -25.63 -8.25 12.03
N VAL A 501 -25.34 -9.22 11.16
CA VAL A 501 -26.31 -9.83 10.25
C VAL A 501 -26.22 -11.35 10.43
N GLU A 502 -27.30 -11.98 10.88
CA GLU A 502 -27.37 -13.45 11.07
C GLU A 502 -26.21 -14.03 11.89
N GLY A 503 -25.78 -13.32 12.93
CA GLY A 503 -24.66 -13.75 13.79
C GLY A 503 -23.26 -13.47 13.21
N LYS A 504 -23.17 -12.79 12.08
CA LYS A 504 -21.92 -12.36 11.44
C LYS A 504 -21.71 -10.85 11.56
N THR A 505 -20.46 -10.45 11.78
CA THR A 505 -20.03 -9.06 11.67
C THR A 505 -19.85 -8.75 10.19
N THR A 506 -20.79 -8.00 9.61
CA THR A 506 -20.87 -7.81 8.15
C THR A 506 -20.68 -6.34 7.78
N LEU A 507 -19.73 -6.08 6.88
CA LEU A 507 -19.46 -4.77 6.29
C LEU A 507 -20.25 -4.62 4.97
N MET A 508 -20.95 -3.51 4.83
CA MET A 508 -21.58 -3.06 3.58
C MET A 508 -21.07 -1.67 3.22
N GLY A 509 -20.73 -1.48 1.94
CA GLY A 509 -20.30 -0.18 1.40
C GLY A 509 -21.42 0.58 0.69
N TYR A 510 -21.42 1.90 0.80
CA TYR A 510 -22.39 2.78 0.17
C TYR A 510 -21.71 4.02 -0.42
N GLY A 511 -22.32 4.64 -1.42
CA GLY A 511 -21.76 5.78 -2.15
C GLY A 511 -21.51 5.45 -3.62
N THR A 512 -20.85 6.37 -4.33
CA THR A 512 -20.53 6.20 -5.77
C THR A 512 -19.29 5.34 -5.98
N ASP A 513 -18.37 5.35 -5.02
CA ASP A 513 -17.13 4.58 -5.05
C ASP A 513 -17.29 3.29 -4.23
N PRO A 514 -16.58 2.20 -4.56
CA PRO A 514 -16.55 1.01 -3.71
C PRO A 514 -15.76 1.29 -2.43
N VAL A 515 -16.08 0.57 -1.35
CA VAL A 515 -15.19 0.49 -0.18
C VAL A 515 -14.05 -0.46 -0.54
N MET A 516 -12.83 -0.04 -0.24
CA MET A 516 -11.61 -0.77 -0.58
C MET A 516 -11.08 -1.46 0.68
N ILE A 517 -10.92 -2.79 0.62
CA ILE A 517 -10.51 -3.60 1.76
C ILE A 517 -9.25 -4.38 1.40
N LEU A 518 -8.18 -4.20 2.17
CA LEU A 518 -7.02 -5.09 2.19
C LEU A 518 -7.18 -6.07 3.34
N ARG A 519 -7.13 -7.38 3.05
CA ARG A 519 -7.10 -8.42 4.07
C ARG A 519 -5.76 -9.13 4.05
N ASN A 520 -5.13 -9.25 5.21
CA ASN A 520 -3.94 -10.06 5.44
C ASN A 520 -4.34 -11.50 5.74
N GLU A 521 -4.02 -12.41 4.82
CA GLU A 521 -4.33 -13.83 4.91
C GLU A 521 -3.34 -14.60 5.82
N GLY A 522 -2.36 -13.89 6.39
CA GLY A 522 -1.25 -14.42 7.17
C GLY A 522 -0.04 -14.76 6.30
N GLY A 523 0.97 -15.38 6.91
CA GLY A 523 2.22 -15.72 6.24
C GLY A 523 3.29 -14.65 6.47
N LYS A 524 4.22 -14.53 5.54
CA LYS A 524 5.40 -13.67 5.72
C LYS A 524 5.13 -12.21 5.33
N ALA A 525 5.73 -11.29 6.08
CA ALA A 525 5.80 -9.87 5.78
C ALA A 525 7.21 -9.33 6.07
N GLY A 526 7.51 -8.13 5.59
CA GLY A 526 8.79 -7.45 5.85
C GLY A 526 8.67 -5.95 5.68
N LEU A 527 9.43 -5.18 6.45
CA LEU A 527 9.48 -3.72 6.31
C LEU A 527 10.55 -3.32 5.30
N CYS A 528 10.29 -2.28 4.52
CA CYS A 528 11.31 -1.70 3.64
C CYS A 528 12.46 -1.11 4.47
N THR A 529 13.70 -1.48 4.15
CA THR A 529 14.90 -1.02 4.90
C THR A 529 15.87 -0.20 4.05
N GLN A 530 15.67 -0.14 2.74
CA GLN A 530 16.56 0.59 1.84
C GLN A 530 16.19 2.07 1.77
N THR A 531 17.20 2.90 1.55
CA THR A 531 17.05 4.35 1.40
C THR A 531 17.52 4.78 0.02
N GLY A 532 16.98 5.89 -0.50
CA GLY A 532 17.33 6.35 -1.84
C GLY A 532 18.84 6.63 -2.01
N SER A 533 19.48 7.20 -0.99
CA SER A 533 20.90 7.58 -1.02
C SER A 533 21.86 6.48 -0.57
N GLY A 534 21.35 5.35 -0.07
CA GLY A 534 22.13 4.36 0.66
C GLY A 534 22.82 4.90 1.92
N SER A 535 22.42 6.10 2.39
CA SER A 535 22.93 6.71 3.62
C SER A 535 22.25 6.08 4.83
N SER A 536 23.03 5.85 5.89
CA SER A 536 22.52 5.46 7.22
C SER A 536 21.93 6.65 8.00
N SER A 537 22.04 7.88 7.49
CA SER A 537 21.44 9.07 8.12
C SER A 537 19.99 9.33 7.70
N SER A 538 19.52 8.66 6.64
CA SER A 538 18.15 8.75 6.14
C SER A 538 17.34 7.58 6.65
N VAL A 539 16.12 7.87 7.08
CA VAL A 539 15.14 6.88 7.50
C VAL A 539 14.54 6.19 6.25
N PRO A 540 14.33 4.86 6.24
CA PRO A 540 13.59 4.18 5.18
C PRO A 540 12.13 4.64 5.09
N ARG A 541 11.52 4.49 3.91
CA ARG A 541 10.08 4.74 3.71
C ARG A 541 9.26 3.82 4.60
N MET A 542 8.10 4.28 5.05
CA MET A 542 7.17 3.48 5.85
C MET A 542 6.29 2.60 4.95
N GLU A 543 6.94 1.66 4.28
CA GLU A 543 6.32 0.65 3.43
C GLU A 543 6.60 -0.77 3.94
N ALA A 544 5.73 -1.70 3.57
CA ALA A 544 5.83 -3.10 3.97
C ALA A 544 5.44 -4.04 2.82
N GLY A 545 6.22 -5.12 2.67
CA GLY A 545 5.95 -6.23 1.77
C GLY A 545 5.21 -7.36 2.48
N PHE A 546 4.43 -8.13 1.71
CA PHE A 546 3.58 -9.20 2.19
C PHE A 546 3.54 -10.36 1.20
N GLU A 547 3.49 -11.57 1.73
CA GLU A 547 3.34 -12.80 0.95
C GLU A 547 1.92 -12.95 0.38
N ASN A 548 0.92 -12.77 1.24
CA ASN A 548 -0.46 -13.14 0.95
C ASN A 548 -1.45 -12.10 1.47
N LEU A 549 -1.81 -11.16 0.59
CA LEU A 549 -2.90 -10.23 0.81
C LEU A 549 -4.04 -10.50 -0.17
N SER A 550 -5.24 -10.09 0.20
CA SER A 550 -6.37 -9.95 -0.73
C SER A 550 -6.92 -8.53 -0.72
N PHE A 551 -7.14 -7.98 -1.91
CA PHE A 551 -7.69 -6.66 -2.14
C PHE A 551 -9.11 -6.77 -2.70
N SER A 552 -10.08 -6.19 -2.01
CA SER A 552 -11.50 -6.30 -2.31
C SER A 552 -12.10 -4.92 -2.58
N LEU A 553 -13.05 -4.87 -3.51
CA LEU A 553 -13.83 -3.69 -3.87
C LEU A 553 -15.30 -4.04 -3.64
N VAL A 554 -15.90 -3.49 -2.60
CA VAL A 554 -17.21 -3.94 -2.12
C VAL A 554 -18.22 -2.80 -1.98
N ASP A 555 -19.50 -3.14 -2.10
CA ASP A 555 -20.61 -2.29 -1.71
C ASP A 555 -21.76 -3.13 -1.12
N TYR A 556 -22.92 -2.55 -0.88
CA TYR A 556 -24.06 -3.21 -0.27
C TYR A 556 -24.61 -4.40 -1.08
N THR A 557 -24.28 -4.51 -2.37
CA THR A 557 -24.64 -5.66 -3.21
C THR A 557 -23.65 -6.83 -3.07
N MET A 558 -22.48 -6.57 -2.50
CA MET A 558 -21.44 -7.54 -2.18
C MET A 558 -21.02 -7.41 -0.71
N PRO A 559 -21.89 -7.81 0.25
CA PRO A 559 -21.57 -7.73 1.68
C PRO A 559 -20.31 -8.51 2.03
N TYR A 560 -19.46 -7.93 2.87
CA TYR A 560 -18.16 -8.49 3.24
C TYR A 560 -18.16 -8.97 4.70
N ILE A 561 -17.96 -10.28 4.90
CA ILE A 561 -17.95 -10.88 6.24
C ILE A 561 -16.58 -10.64 6.89
N MET A 562 -16.57 -9.93 8.02
CA MET A 562 -15.37 -9.63 8.78
C MET A 562 -15.17 -10.56 9.99
N GLY A 563 -16.21 -11.27 10.41
CA GLY A 563 -16.15 -12.15 11.57
C GLY A 563 -17.52 -12.56 12.09
N ASN A 564 -17.57 -12.88 13.38
CA ASN A 564 -18.76 -13.35 14.08
C ASN A 564 -19.19 -12.36 15.17
N THR A 565 -20.47 -12.41 15.56
CA THR A 565 -21.03 -11.53 16.60
C THR A 565 -20.82 -12.07 18.01
N GLU A 566 -20.17 -13.24 18.17
CA GLU A 566 -19.94 -13.81 19.50
C GLU A 566 -19.13 -12.85 20.35
N THR A 567 -19.72 -12.51 21.49
CA THR A 567 -19.16 -11.58 22.45
C THR A 567 -17.93 -12.20 23.09
N SER A 568 -16.73 -11.80 22.69
CA SER A 568 -15.77 -11.48 23.74
C SER A 568 -16.32 -10.23 24.41
N SER A 569 -17.14 -10.40 25.45
CA SER A 569 -17.28 -9.36 26.47
C SER A 569 -15.86 -8.87 26.74
N LEU A 570 -15.61 -7.56 26.71
CA LEU A 570 -14.39 -7.04 27.30
C LEU A 570 -14.34 -7.64 28.71
N ALA A 571 -13.48 -8.65 28.93
CA ALA A 571 -12.94 -8.80 30.25
C ALA A 571 -12.29 -7.44 30.53
N GLU A 572 -12.57 -6.82 31.67
CA GLU A 572 -11.89 -5.59 32.12
C GLU A 572 -10.35 -5.67 31.99
N ASN A 573 -9.80 -6.88 31.82
CA ASN A 573 -8.39 -7.20 31.62
C ASN A 573 -7.91 -7.24 30.16
N GLU A 574 -8.76 -7.07 29.15
CA GLU A 574 -8.41 -7.06 27.71
C GLU A 574 -8.36 -5.65 27.12
N ILE A 575 -8.04 -4.64 27.93
CA ILE A 575 -7.39 -3.44 27.38
C ILE A 575 -6.07 -3.95 26.80
N LYS A 576 -5.93 -3.93 25.46
CA LYS A 576 -4.65 -4.20 24.80
C LYS A 576 -3.62 -3.31 25.48
N HIS A 577 -2.72 -3.96 26.22
CA HIS A 577 -1.54 -3.32 26.74
C HIS A 577 -0.62 -3.25 25.52
N SER A 578 -0.47 -2.10 24.86
CA SER A 578 0.51 -1.93 23.78
C SER A 578 1.68 -1.06 24.24
N ILE A 579 2.88 -1.37 23.76
CA ILE A 579 4.04 -0.50 23.96
C ILE A 579 4.04 0.52 22.83
N ARG A 580 3.87 1.80 23.16
CA ARG A 580 3.95 2.89 22.21
C ARG A 580 5.40 3.26 22.00
N ILE A 581 5.93 3.02 20.80
CA ILE A 581 7.26 3.51 20.43
C ILE A 581 7.10 4.92 19.90
N LEU A 582 7.67 5.89 20.61
CA LEU A 582 7.46 7.31 20.36
C LEU A 582 8.29 7.82 19.17
N ASN A 583 9.34 7.10 18.81
CA ASN A 583 10.28 7.49 17.77
C ASN A 583 10.72 6.29 16.91
N ASN A 584 9.78 5.67 16.20
CA ASN A 584 10.08 4.62 15.23
C ASN A 584 10.07 5.22 13.82
N PRO A 585 11.17 5.15 13.05
CA PRO A 585 12.42 4.46 13.33
C PRO A 585 13.35 5.23 14.30
N VAL A 586 14.15 4.45 15.02
CA VAL A 586 14.93 4.85 16.18
C VAL A 586 16.37 5.17 15.79
N GLY A 587 16.82 6.38 16.15
CA GLY A 587 18.20 6.80 16.03
C GLY A 587 19.04 6.29 17.20
N ALA A 588 19.53 7.21 18.03
CA ALA A 588 20.42 6.90 19.16
C ALA A 588 19.72 6.30 20.40
N VAL A 589 18.50 6.77 20.63
CA VAL A 589 17.73 6.50 21.85
C VAL A 589 16.36 6.01 21.44
N LEU A 590 15.98 4.83 21.89
CA LEU A 590 14.61 4.32 21.80
C LEU A 590 13.78 4.99 22.89
N GLU A 591 12.77 5.74 22.51
CA GLU A 591 11.79 6.33 23.41
C GLU A 591 10.48 5.56 23.30
N LEU A 592 9.96 5.09 24.42
CA LEU A 592 8.72 4.34 24.44
C LEU A 592 7.90 4.63 25.70
N GLU A 593 6.61 4.37 25.58
CA GLU A 593 5.64 4.40 26.66
C GLU A 593 5.01 3.01 26.79
N CYS A 594 5.25 2.38 27.94
CA CYS A 594 4.72 1.08 28.30
C CYS A 594 3.39 1.26 29.04
N PRO A 595 2.42 0.37 28.86
CA PRO A 595 1.11 0.48 29.50
C PRO A 595 1.18 0.09 30.99
N PHE A 596 2.30 -0.48 31.44
CA PHE A 596 2.52 -0.95 32.80
C PHE A 596 3.39 0.02 33.62
N GLU A 597 3.05 0.22 34.90
CA GLU A 597 3.87 1.00 35.84
C GLU A 597 5.16 0.26 36.25
N GLN A 598 5.13 -1.07 36.30
CA GLN A 598 6.26 -1.92 36.69
C GLN A 598 6.38 -3.13 35.77
N PHE A 599 7.50 -3.24 35.05
CA PHE A 599 7.70 -4.29 34.04
C PHE A 599 9.17 -4.63 33.83
N GLU A 600 9.41 -5.88 33.48
CA GLU A 600 10.66 -6.33 32.86
C GLU A 600 10.60 -6.05 31.37
N TRP A 601 11.73 -5.76 30.74
CA TRP A 601 11.82 -5.55 29.30
C TRP A 601 13.06 -6.20 28.70
N ALA A 602 12.99 -6.51 27.40
CA ALA A 602 14.09 -7.03 26.60
C ALA A 602 14.02 -6.48 25.17
N ILE A 603 15.18 -6.10 24.62
CA ILE A 603 15.35 -5.86 23.19
C ILE A 603 15.93 -7.13 22.58
N ILE A 604 15.27 -7.62 21.54
CA ILE A 604 15.57 -8.90 20.88
C ILE A 604 15.82 -8.60 19.40
N SER A 605 16.91 -9.12 18.84
CA SER A 605 17.13 -9.09 17.38
C SER A 605 16.21 -10.07 16.66
N THR A 606 16.07 -9.91 15.35
CA THR A 606 15.24 -10.78 14.49
C THR A 606 15.69 -12.25 14.47
N ASP A 607 16.96 -12.53 14.80
CA ASP A 607 17.48 -13.90 15.00
C ASP A 607 17.18 -14.49 16.39
N GLY A 608 16.39 -13.79 17.22
CA GLY A 608 15.95 -14.24 18.54
C GLY A 608 16.94 -13.99 19.67
N ARG A 609 18.07 -13.31 19.43
CA ARG A 609 19.04 -12.99 20.49
C ARG A 609 18.60 -11.80 21.32
N ILE A 610 18.65 -11.93 22.65
CA ILE A 610 18.44 -10.81 23.56
C ILE A 610 19.70 -9.92 23.55
N LEU A 611 19.54 -8.66 23.14
CA LEU A 611 20.63 -7.68 23.04
C LEU A 611 20.74 -6.79 24.27
N SER A 612 19.60 -6.48 24.89
CA SER A 612 19.55 -5.83 26.20
C SER A 612 18.28 -6.24 26.91
N GLN A 613 18.30 -6.08 28.22
CA GLN A 613 17.14 -6.31 29.07
C GLN A 613 17.28 -5.52 30.35
N GLY A 614 16.17 -5.28 31.02
CA GLY A 614 16.16 -4.55 32.26
C GLY A 614 14.79 -4.50 32.90
N PHE A 615 14.68 -3.59 33.86
CA PHE A 615 13.47 -3.38 34.64
C PHE A 615 13.13 -1.89 34.63
N SER A 616 11.84 -1.56 34.61
CA SER A 616 11.35 -0.20 34.74
C SER A 616 10.26 -0.07 35.79
N ASN A 617 10.32 1.01 36.56
CA ASN A 617 9.27 1.51 37.46
C ASN A 617 8.54 2.74 36.87
N SER A 618 8.76 3.04 35.60
CA SER A 618 8.17 4.16 34.88
C SER A 618 7.59 3.64 33.58
N LYS A 619 6.38 4.12 33.26
CA LYS A 619 5.75 3.88 31.95
C LYS A 619 6.63 4.36 30.81
N ARG A 620 7.26 5.53 30.96
CA ARG A 620 8.20 6.03 29.95
C ARG A 620 9.60 5.51 30.17
N LEU A 621 10.20 5.04 29.08
CA LEU A 621 11.55 4.50 29.05
C LEU A 621 12.33 5.14 27.89
N GLN A 622 13.57 5.49 28.17
CA GLN A 622 14.55 5.91 27.17
C GLN A 622 15.73 4.93 27.24
N LEU A 623 15.99 4.23 26.14
CA LEU A 623 17.05 3.23 26.05
C LEU A 623 18.07 3.64 24.99
N ALA A 624 19.34 3.70 25.39
CA ALA A 624 20.42 3.93 24.44
C ALA A 624 20.58 2.68 23.55
N VAL A 625 20.38 2.85 22.25
CA VAL A 625 20.49 1.78 21.24
C VAL A 625 21.58 2.07 20.20
N ASN A 626 22.46 3.04 20.48
CA ASN A 626 23.59 3.46 19.63
C ASN A 626 24.47 2.29 19.14
N ALA A 627 24.64 1.28 19.98
CA ALA A 627 25.51 0.14 19.70
C ALA A 627 24.86 -0.90 18.77
N TYR A 628 23.57 -0.75 18.48
CA TYR A 628 22.84 -1.69 17.64
C TYR A 628 23.05 -1.34 16.17
N LYS A 629 23.18 -2.38 15.34
CA LYS A 629 23.29 -2.21 13.89
C LYS A 629 21.96 -1.71 13.33
N THR A 630 22.00 -1.08 12.17
CA THR A 630 20.79 -0.82 11.39
C THR A 630 20.01 -2.13 11.18
N GLY A 631 18.70 -2.13 11.44
CA GLY A 631 17.86 -3.33 11.36
C GLY A 631 16.59 -3.24 12.20
N VAL A 632 15.77 -4.29 12.15
CA VAL A 632 14.53 -4.43 12.91
C VAL A 632 14.81 -5.10 14.25
N TYR A 633 14.13 -4.65 15.31
CA TYR A 633 14.28 -5.14 16.68
C TYR A 633 12.93 -5.26 17.37
N VAL A 634 12.76 -6.31 18.17
CA VAL A 634 11.56 -6.51 18.99
C VAL A 634 11.84 -5.99 20.40
N PHE A 635 11.00 -5.08 20.88
CA PHE A 635 10.93 -4.66 22.27
C PHE A 635 9.83 -5.47 22.97
N LYS A 636 10.24 -6.37 23.85
CA LYS A 636 9.37 -7.24 24.65
C LYS A 636 9.28 -6.71 26.08
N THR A 637 8.08 -6.72 26.65
CA THR A 637 7.85 -6.39 28.06
C THR A 637 7.06 -7.48 28.76
N ARG A 638 7.25 -7.60 30.08
CA ARG A 638 6.46 -8.45 30.97
C ARG A 638 6.07 -7.66 32.20
N ALA A 639 4.77 -7.47 32.41
CA ALA A 639 4.22 -6.80 33.57
C ALA A 639 4.46 -7.62 34.83
N LEU A 640 5.02 -7.02 35.89
CA LEU A 640 5.34 -7.75 37.12
C LEU A 640 4.09 -8.14 37.93
N LYS A 641 3.10 -7.26 38.00
CA LYS A 641 1.86 -7.54 38.75
C LYS A 641 0.88 -8.41 37.98
N ALA A 642 0.73 -8.16 36.68
CA ALA A 642 -0.27 -8.82 35.87
C ALA A 642 0.25 -10.09 35.17
N GLY A 643 1.58 -10.28 35.09
CA GLY A 643 2.19 -11.40 34.37
C GLY A 643 2.03 -11.35 32.84
N ILE A 644 1.38 -10.30 32.32
CA ILE A 644 1.08 -10.09 30.90
C ILE A 644 2.38 -9.75 30.15
N THR A 645 2.56 -10.34 28.97
CA THR A 645 3.67 -10.06 28.07
C THR A 645 3.17 -9.30 26.85
N VAL A 646 3.86 -8.23 26.48
CA VAL A 646 3.53 -7.39 25.32
C VAL A 646 4.79 -7.20 24.50
N ASN A 647 4.67 -7.26 23.18
CA ASN A 647 5.77 -6.97 22.26
C ASN A 647 5.42 -5.77 21.38
N SER A 648 6.43 -5.04 20.95
CA SER A 648 6.36 -4.04 19.90
C SER A 648 7.66 -4.10 19.09
N THR A 649 7.67 -3.57 17.88
CA THR A 649 8.80 -3.66 16.96
C THR A 649 9.28 -2.26 16.60
N PHE A 650 10.58 -2.04 16.59
CA PHE A 650 11.18 -0.80 16.07
C PHE A 650 12.29 -1.08 15.07
N VAL A 651 12.53 -0.12 14.20
CA VAL A 651 13.63 -0.13 13.25
C VAL A 651 14.73 0.78 13.77
N LYS A 652 15.94 0.26 14.02
CA LYS A 652 17.14 1.07 14.24
C LYS A 652 17.71 1.45 12.88
N TYR A 653 17.98 2.72 12.64
CA TYR A 653 18.69 3.17 11.44
C TYR A 653 20.14 3.56 11.71
#